data_AF-A0A5Q0GAM1-F1
#
_entry.id   AF-A0A5Q0GAM1-F1
#
_cell.length_a   1.000
_cell.length_b   1.000
_cell.length_c   1.000
_cell.angle_alpha   90.00
_cell.angle_beta   90.00
_cell.angle_gamma   90.00
#
_symmetry.space_group_name_H-M   'P 1'
#
loop_
_entity.id
_entity.type
_entity.pdbx_description
1 polymer ?
#
loop_
_entity_poly.entity_id
_entity_poly.type
_entity_poly.pdbx_seq_one_letter_code
_entity_poly.pdbx_strand_id
1 'polypeptide(L)'
;MSKSRTSAFWNYVAECVRLLYWSCFKPYTFERWLRDIHPELKPQDNPFTKRIEFSTNPHLRRYAEQVSWLIAVVPIFAVLLAAPIYTLVTGQSFDWLISCNFCLGWFLGRFTRNLLECSDKEKLVIWLFIIFIFIWILKFLPGMALSAKLSLVSSVALGMTLNILIILLIGVAFSLFIGMPIGILLGLDFSVALLKKRVHKEEIASKISKTLGAVVSISIGVFVGLLTSIMSCLVLGIAIGKKQGVEWSVLISINVLVISVFSSLLRVCLWLPELLWIFLLFLYSKIDILFSMTEEKNLSIDFLDDEVPNFYQIKTQAKYLSYLPHRFDELIILPLPFLEQMIAEAYQDNSLTALETIDYLITSTNQQKVAVQAMLTIAADIFNSCQRLEDIVDIANQLTWVPSPLPKELGFVLPPFLDISQSVRASQQATTFYRRYELLNPPISALNELKNTLAFGKNASLATKFGSISDRWLTILQLAQRTLEETARQSQEIRQVYIAGNSLDPETAKYRFKGRIDIFREIETLTLSDQPPVLLLYGGRRTGKTSALKYLPYKVTSDIIPLLIDVQGAASATTIKGFTENLAQQIIDTARRLPRKLHLPNPDSSKLNEDPFPALQTWLAEIERSHSGKRFLLCLDEFERLSEVVNATNSRAPLNFIRHLLQHQKQWILLFSGSHLLSELDAYWSDYLINTRALRMTYLQESEVRELILKPVEDFTNIYEPEAVDKIIQITCCQPYLVQLVCYELVELLNRDIRANRRQPNTAKATVADVQDIIPIVLERGDQYFRELWTSLEESDRNLLRRLIDGETPTPQDSKIVKKLSRKEILTPEGNTFQVPLVERFVEYLLEEE
;
A
#
# COMPACT_ATOMS: atom_id res chain seq x y z
N MET A 1 54.93 -19.33 -18.60
CA MET A 1 55.02 -17.93 -19.08
C MET A 1 55.03 -16.99 -17.88
N SER A 2 56.19 -16.40 -17.58
CA SER A 2 56.35 -15.44 -16.48
C SER A 2 55.64 -14.13 -16.84
N LYS A 3 54.58 -13.77 -16.10
CA LYS A 3 54.05 -12.39 -16.14
C LYS A 3 55.22 -11.45 -15.79
N SER A 4 55.58 -10.56 -16.70
CA SER A 4 56.66 -9.60 -16.46
C SER A 4 56.35 -8.82 -15.18
N ARG A 5 57.38 -8.56 -14.34
CA ARG A 5 57.25 -7.77 -13.10
C ARG A 5 56.52 -6.44 -13.33
N THR A 6 56.65 -5.86 -14.52
CA THR A 6 55.95 -4.64 -14.95
C THR A 6 54.43 -4.82 -15.03
N SER A 7 53.93 -5.93 -15.60
CA SER A 7 52.48 -6.20 -15.67
C SER A 7 51.84 -6.40 -14.30
N ALA A 8 52.53 -7.02 -13.35
CA ALA A 8 52.05 -7.21 -11.99
C ALA A 8 51.94 -5.89 -11.22
N PHE A 9 52.90 -4.98 -11.41
CA PHE A 9 52.87 -3.65 -10.81
C PHE A 9 51.71 -2.79 -11.35
N TRP A 10 51.52 -2.73 -12.66
CA TRP A 10 50.41 -1.97 -13.25
C TRP A 10 49.03 -2.52 -12.85
N ASN A 11 48.90 -3.85 -12.70
CA ASN A 11 47.67 -4.45 -12.15
C ASN A 11 47.43 -4.04 -10.70
N TYR A 12 48.48 -4.00 -9.86
CA TYR A 12 48.37 -3.53 -8.48
C TYR A 12 47.99 -2.06 -8.40
N VAL A 13 48.57 -1.21 -9.25
CA VAL A 13 48.19 0.21 -9.36
C VAL A 13 46.73 0.35 -9.80
N ALA A 14 46.28 -0.42 -10.78
CA ALA A 14 44.89 -0.42 -11.23
C ALA A 14 43.92 -0.87 -10.11
N GLU A 15 44.29 -1.88 -9.31
CA GLU A 15 43.52 -2.29 -8.13
C GLU A 15 43.42 -1.15 -7.11
N CYS A 16 44.53 -0.46 -6.80
CA CYS A 16 44.52 0.70 -5.90
C CYS A 16 43.65 1.85 -6.43
N VAL A 17 43.77 2.18 -7.71
CA VAL A 17 42.95 3.22 -8.35
C VAL A 17 41.47 2.84 -8.31
N ARG A 18 41.13 1.56 -8.51
CA ARG A 18 39.76 1.05 -8.39
C ARG A 18 39.24 1.19 -6.96
N LEU A 19 40.04 0.88 -5.94
CA LEU A 19 39.66 1.06 -4.54
C LEU A 19 39.44 2.53 -4.19
N LEU A 20 40.27 3.43 -4.71
CA LEU A 20 40.10 4.88 -4.57
C LEU A 20 38.82 5.36 -5.27
N TYR A 21 38.55 4.85 -6.47
CA TYR A 21 37.33 5.15 -7.20
C TYR A 21 36.08 4.66 -6.45
N TRP A 22 36.10 3.43 -5.95
CA TRP A 22 34.98 2.89 -5.17
C TRP A 22 34.78 3.60 -3.84
N SER A 23 35.85 3.97 -3.12
CA SER A 23 35.72 4.69 -1.86
C SER A 23 35.13 6.10 -2.04
N CYS A 24 35.36 6.74 -3.19
CA CYS A 24 34.81 8.06 -3.50
C CYS A 24 33.41 8.00 -4.13
N PHE A 25 33.17 7.10 -5.09
CA PHE A 25 31.99 7.13 -5.95
C PHE A 25 31.11 5.88 -5.87
N LYS A 26 31.61 4.74 -5.36
CA LYS A 26 30.82 3.51 -5.24
C LYS A 26 30.94 2.85 -3.86
N PRO A 27 30.56 3.55 -2.79
CA PRO A 27 30.78 3.06 -1.43
C PRO A 27 29.94 1.83 -1.08
N TYR A 28 28.78 1.60 -1.71
CA TYR A 28 27.98 0.41 -1.45
C TYR A 28 28.60 -0.82 -2.13
N THR A 29 29.09 -0.65 -3.36
CA THR A 29 29.95 -1.65 -4.01
C THR A 29 31.21 -1.93 -3.19
N PHE A 30 31.85 -0.88 -2.65
CA PHE A 30 33.03 -1.01 -1.80
C PHE A 30 32.74 -1.79 -0.52
N GLU A 31 31.66 -1.44 0.19
CA GLU A 31 31.26 -2.11 1.41
C GLU A 31 30.94 -3.59 1.18
N ARG A 32 30.23 -3.93 0.09
CA ARG A 32 29.96 -5.33 -0.27
C ARG A 32 31.27 -6.09 -0.54
N TRP A 33 32.20 -5.51 -1.29
CA TRP A 33 33.51 -6.10 -1.54
C TRP A 33 34.36 -6.27 -0.27
N LEU A 34 34.25 -5.35 0.70
CA LEU A 34 34.93 -5.48 2.00
C LEU A 34 34.34 -6.62 2.85
N ARG A 35 33.02 -6.81 2.83
CA ARG A 35 32.37 -7.93 3.52
C ARG A 35 32.83 -9.29 2.97
N ASP A 36 33.09 -9.39 1.67
CA ASP A 36 33.63 -10.60 1.05
C ASP A 36 35.06 -10.92 1.54
N ILE A 37 35.82 -9.90 1.95
CA ILE A 37 37.15 -10.07 2.55
C ILE A 37 37.04 -10.41 4.03
N HIS A 38 36.21 -9.68 4.77
CA HIS A 38 35.97 -9.93 6.19
C HIS A 38 34.58 -9.36 6.61
N PRO A 39 33.68 -10.16 7.22
CA PRO A 39 32.28 -9.78 7.44
C PRO A 39 32.07 -8.56 8.35
N GLU A 40 32.98 -8.28 9.28
CA GLU A 40 32.91 -7.11 10.18
C GLU A 40 33.57 -5.84 9.62
N LEU A 41 34.22 -5.90 8.45
CA LEU A 41 35.02 -4.79 7.94
C LEU A 41 34.14 -3.73 7.24
N LYS A 42 34.11 -2.51 7.76
CA LYS A 42 33.40 -1.37 7.16
C LYS A 42 34.35 -0.42 6.43
N PRO A 43 33.86 0.40 5.48
CA PRO A 43 34.68 1.36 4.72
C PRO A 43 35.49 2.37 5.56
N GLN A 44 35.02 2.67 6.78
CA GLN A 44 35.67 3.63 7.68
C GLN A 44 36.65 2.96 8.65
N ASP A 45 36.69 1.63 8.69
CA ASP A 45 37.53 0.90 9.62
C ASP A 45 38.98 0.92 9.17
N ASN A 46 39.89 1.09 10.13
CA ASN A 46 41.31 0.99 9.87
C ASN A 46 41.69 -0.51 9.74
N PRO A 47 42.07 -1.02 8.54
CA PRO A 47 42.31 -2.46 8.33
C PRO A 47 43.49 -2.99 9.15
N PHE A 48 44.35 -2.10 9.66
CA PHE A 48 45.47 -2.46 10.53
C PHE A 48 45.05 -2.85 11.95
N THR A 49 43.79 -2.61 12.38
CA THR A 49 43.30 -3.08 13.69
C THR A 49 43.13 -4.60 13.75
N LYS A 50 42.91 -5.25 12.60
CA LYS A 50 42.78 -6.71 12.46
C LYS A 50 44.09 -7.40 12.00
N ARG A 51 45.24 -6.80 12.32
CA ARG A 51 46.58 -7.30 11.89
C ARG A 51 46.87 -8.74 12.33
N ILE A 52 46.30 -9.19 13.45
CA ILE A 52 46.46 -10.57 13.98
C ILE A 52 45.94 -11.61 12.96
N GLU A 53 44.95 -11.24 12.14
CA GLU A 53 44.31 -12.11 11.16
C GLU A 53 45.00 -12.08 9.78
N PHE A 54 46.08 -11.31 9.61
CA PHE A 54 46.79 -11.22 8.31
C PHE A 54 47.49 -12.53 7.92
N SER A 55 47.78 -13.40 8.89
CA SER A 55 48.36 -14.72 8.65
C SER A 55 47.32 -15.71 8.13
N THR A 56 46.07 -15.59 8.55
CA THR A 56 44.95 -16.45 8.17
C THR A 56 44.17 -15.93 6.96
N ASN A 57 44.19 -14.62 6.71
CA ASN A 57 43.50 -13.98 5.58
C ASN A 57 44.46 -13.12 4.73
N PRO A 58 45.05 -13.69 3.65
CA PRO A 58 45.98 -12.96 2.79
C PRO A 58 45.31 -11.82 1.98
N HIS A 59 44.00 -11.89 1.74
CA HIS A 59 43.25 -10.83 1.07
C HIS A 59 43.13 -9.57 1.96
N LEU A 60 42.91 -9.76 3.26
CA LEU A 60 42.86 -8.66 4.24
C LEU A 60 44.22 -7.94 4.34
N ARG A 61 45.32 -8.70 4.36
CA ARG A 61 46.68 -8.13 4.36
C ARG A 61 46.94 -7.30 3.10
N ARG A 62 46.58 -7.83 1.93
CA ARG A 62 46.77 -7.13 0.64
C ARG A 62 45.95 -5.83 0.58
N TYR A 63 44.71 -5.85 1.09
CA TYR A 63 43.88 -4.65 1.20
C TYR A 63 44.51 -3.61 2.15
N ALA A 64 45.01 -4.01 3.31
CA ALA A 64 45.69 -3.10 4.25
C ALA A 64 46.91 -2.42 3.61
N GLU A 65 47.72 -3.17 2.84
CA GLU A 65 48.86 -2.64 2.09
C GLU A 65 48.41 -1.62 1.02
N GLN A 66 47.31 -1.89 0.31
CA GLN A 66 46.73 -0.99 -0.70
C GLN A 66 46.20 0.31 -0.08
N VAL A 67 45.46 0.23 1.04
CA VAL A 67 44.98 1.41 1.80
C VAL A 67 46.15 2.26 2.28
N SER A 68 47.20 1.61 2.80
CA SER A 68 48.43 2.29 3.15
C SER A 68 48.98 3.04 1.94
N TRP A 69 49.18 2.39 0.80
CA TRP A 69 49.67 3.05 -0.42
C TRP A 69 48.83 4.27 -0.84
N LEU A 70 47.50 4.13 -0.85
CA LEU A 70 46.59 5.21 -1.20
C LEU A 70 46.71 6.42 -0.27
N ILE A 71 46.79 6.22 1.05
CA ILE A 71 46.96 7.30 2.03
C ILE A 71 48.27 8.09 1.82
N ALA A 72 49.31 7.47 1.23
CA ALA A 72 50.59 8.13 0.96
C ALA A 72 50.52 8.98 -0.30
N VAL A 73 49.89 8.44 -1.34
CA VAL A 73 50.00 8.96 -2.69
C VAL A 73 48.90 9.98 -3.00
N VAL A 74 47.69 9.79 -2.50
CA VAL A 74 46.53 10.65 -2.79
C VAL A 74 46.78 12.13 -2.47
N PRO A 75 47.36 12.53 -1.32
CA PRO A 75 47.61 13.95 -1.02
C PRO A 75 48.55 14.63 -2.02
N ILE A 76 49.55 13.91 -2.55
CA ILE A 76 50.48 14.46 -3.56
C ILE A 76 49.72 14.74 -4.85
N PHE A 77 48.93 13.78 -5.32
CA PHE A 77 48.13 13.94 -6.53
C PHE A 77 47.06 15.03 -6.36
N ALA A 78 46.44 15.14 -5.18
CA ALA A 78 45.50 16.20 -4.89
C ALA A 78 46.14 17.58 -5.00
N VAL A 79 47.36 17.77 -4.46
CA VAL A 79 48.11 19.02 -4.59
C VAL A 79 48.49 19.30 -6.05
N LEU A 80 48.97 18.30 -6.79
CA LEU A 80 49.33 18.43 -8.21
C LEU A 80 48.14 18.79 -9.10
N LEU A 81 46.94 18.30 -8.78
CA LEU A 81 45.71 18.62 -9.51
C LEU A 81 45.10 19.96 -9.10
N ALA A 82 45.19 20.32 -7.82
CA ALA A 82 44.64 21.57 -7.29
C ALA A 82 45.49 22.79 -7.66
N ALA A 83 46.81 22.65 -7.75
CA ALA A 83 47.72 23.77 -8.01
C ALA A 83 47.46 24.49 -9.37
N PRO A 84 47.25 23.79 -10.50
CA PRO A 84 46.89 24.43 -11.77
C PRO A 84 45.55 25.15 -11.70
N ILE A 85 44.54 24.53 -11.07
CA ILE A 85 43.18 25.08 -10.93
C ILE A 85 43.22 26.33 -10.04
N TYR A 86 43.93 26.27 -8.91
CA TYR A 86 44.13 27.40 -8.02
C TYR A 86 44.76 28.59 -8.76
N THR A 87 45.80 28.32 -9.53
CA THR A 87 46.50 29.36 -10.31
C THR A 87 45.60 29.96 -11.39
N LEU A 88 44.79 29.13 -12.07
CA LEU A 88 43.82 29.58 -13.07
C LEU A 88 42.67 30.41 -12.48
N VAL A 89 42.16 30.02 -11.32
CA VAL A 89 40.99 30.67 -10.69
C VAL A 89 41.37 31.94 -9.95
N THR A 90 42.53 31.97 -9.28
CA THR A 90 42.94 33.09 -8.43
C THR A 90 43.90 34.07 -9.13
N GLY A 91 44.50 33.67 -10.25
CA GLY A 91 45.54 34.44 -10.94
C GLY A 91 46.86 34.56 -10.15
N GLN A 92 46.98 33.92 -8.99
CA GLN A 92 48.18 33.93 -8.16
C GLN A 92 48.97 32.62 -8.33
N SER A 93 50.30 32.72 -8.29
CA SER A 93 51.17 31.53 -8.33
C SER A 93 50.94 30.65 -7.10
N PHE A 94 50.67 29.36 -7.30
CA PHE A 94 50.59 28.39 -6.22
C PHE A 94 51.92 28.29 -5.45
N ASP A 95 51.88 28.43 -4.13
CA ASP A 95 53.07 28.38 -3.28
C ASP A 95 53.49 26.92 -3.03
N TRP A 96 54.28 26.40 -3.98
CA TRP A 96 54.83 25.05 -3.93
C TRP A 96 55.68 24.80 -2.68
N LEU A 97 56.27 25.82 -2.08
CA LEU A 97 57.20 25.64 -0.97
C LEU A 97 56.46 25.26 0.32
N ILE A 98 55.32 25.92 0.58
CA ILE A 98 54.44 25.59 1.71
C ILE A 98 53.79 24.21 1.50
N SER A 99 53.30 23.91 0.29
CA SER A 99 52.68 22.61 0.01
C SER A 99 53.69 21.46 0.03
N CYS A 100 54.92 21.66 -0.44
CA CYS A 100 55.99 20.67 -0.32
C CYS A 100 56.35 20.41 1.15
N ASN A 101 56.44 21.44 2.00
CA ASN A 101 56.66 21.28 3.44
C ASN A 101 55.52 20.51 4.12
N PHE A 102 54.26 20.77 3.72
CA PHE A 102 53.10 20.02 4.22
C PHE A 102 53.17 18.55 3.80
N CYS A 103 53.45 18.25 2.52
CA CYS A 103 53.64 16.89 2.03
C CYS A 103 54.79 16.18 2.77
N LEU A 104 55.90 16.88 3.00
CA LEU A 104 57.05 16.36 3.75
C LEU A 104 56.68 16.04 5.21
N GLY A 105 55.93 16.92 5.86
CA GLY A 105 55.37 16.70 7.20
C GLY A 105 54.37 15.54 7.26
N TRP A 106 53.52 15.39 6.24
CA TRP A 106 52.59 14.26 6.10
C TRP A 106 53.34 12.92 5.95
N PHE A 107 54.37 12.89 5.10
CA PHE A 107 55.25 11.73 4.95
C PHE A 107 55.99 11.42 6.25
N LEU A 108 56.54 12.44 6.94
CA LEU A 108 57.17 12.26 8.24
C LEU A 108 56.19 11.68 9.26
N GLY A 109 54.97 12.21 9.36
CA GLY A 109 53.94 11.76 10.29
C GLY A 109 53.54 10.29 10.08
N ARG A 110 53.40 9.89 8.81
CA ARG A 110 53.16 8.50 8.43
C ARG A 110 54.35 7.60 8.73
N PHE A 111 55.57 8.08 8.44
CA PHE A 111 56.80 7.35 8.69
C PHE A 111 57.00 7.15 10.20
N THR A 112 56.67 8.15 11.03
CA THR A 112 56.64 8.06 12.50
C THR A 112 55.57 7.09 13.02
N ARG A 113 54.41 6.99 12.36
CA ARG A 113 53.36 6.01 12.70
C ARG A 113 53.82 4.56 12.44
N ASN A 114 54.54 4.33 11.34
CA ASN A 114 55.17 3.03 11.05
C ASN A 114 56.41 2.78 11.95
N LEU A 115 57.03 3.82 12.50
CA LEU A 115 58.24 3.78 13.34
C LEU A 115 58.00 3.20 14.74
N LEU A 116 56.76 3.24 15.25
CA LEU A 116 56.39 2.54 16.49
C LEU A 116 56.35 1.00 16.31
N GLU A 117 56.56 0.49 15.10
CA GLU A 117 56.39 -0.92 14.76
C GLU A 117 57.61 -1.58 14.05
N CYS A 118 58.84 -1.01 14.16
CA CYS A 118 60.04 -1.55 13.46
C CYS A 118 61.24 -1.96 14.34
N SER A 119 62.01 -2.92 13.84
CA SER A 119 63.19 -3.57 14.43
C SER A 119 64.45 -2.68 14.47
N ASP A 120 65.34 -2.93 15.44
CA ASP A 120 66.47 -2.06 15.83
C ASP A 120 67.46 -1.69 14.74
N LYS A 121 67.53 -2.41 13.62
CA LYS A 121 68.46 -2.09 12.51
C LYS A 121 68.02 -0.92 11.62
N GLU A 122 66.72 -0.58 11.59
CA GLU A 122 66.20 0.54 10.79
C GLU A 122 66.37 1.91 11.49
N LYS A 123 66.58 1.91 12.82
CA LYS A 123 66.79 3.12 13.65
C LYS A 123 68.06 3.90 13.29
N LEU A 124 69.06 3.24 12.68
CA LEU A 124 70.35 3.84 12.33
C LEU A 124 70.28 4.68 11.05
N VAL A 125 69.49 4.26 10.07
CA VAL A 125 69.19 5.02 8.84
C VAL A 125 68.37 6.28 9.18
N ILE A 126 67.50 6.17 10.19
CA ILE A 126 66.67 7.27 10.69
C ILE A 126 67.51 8.36 11.35
N TRP A 127 68.52 8.00 12.16
CA TRP A 127 69.43 8.96 12.79
C TRP A 127 70.24 9.76 11.75
N LEU A 128 70.71 9.10 10.69
CA LEU A 128 71.43 9.75 9.60
C LEU A 128 70.56 10.74 8.82
N PHE A 129 69.26 10.45 8.65
CA PHE A 129 68.33 11.31 7.93
C PHE A 129 67.87 12.53 8.76
N ILE A 130 67.72 12.38 10.08
CA ILE A 130 67.41 13.50 10.99
C ILE A 130 68.59 14.48 11.06
N ILE A 131 69.83 13.98 11.08
CA ILE A 131 71.04 14.82 11.02
C ILE A 131 71.07 15.62 9.70
N PHE A 132 70.67 15.01 8.58
CA PHE A 132 70.61 15.69 7.28
C PHE A 132 69.57 16.84 7.26
N ILE A 133 68.38 16.63 7.84
CA ILE A 133 67.33 17.65 7.94
C ILE A 133 67.77 18.79 8.89
N PHE A 134 68.43 18.47 10.00
CA PHE A 134 68.94 19.46 10.94
C PHE A 134 69.99 20.39 10.30
N ILE A 135 70.88 19.83 9.48
CA ILE A 135 71.86 20.59 8.69
C ILE A 135 71.19 21.49 7.64
N TRP A 136 70.08 21.03 7.05
CA TRP A 136 69.31 21.80 6.07
C TRP A 136 68.60 23.00 6.71
N ILE A 137 67.99 22.81 7.89
CA ILE A 137 67.31 23.87 8.66
C ILE A 137 68.32 24.94 9.14
N LEU A 138 69.51 24.54 9.58
CA LEU A 138 70.53 25.49 10.07
C LEU A 138 71.10 26.41 8.97
N LYS A 139 71.13 25.96 7.70
CA LYS A 139 71.68 26.75 6.58
C LYS A 139 70.73 27.83 6.06
N PHE A 140 69.44 27.76 6.35
CA PHE A 140 68.43 28.61 5.71
C PHE A 140 67.76 29.63 6.64
N LEU A 141 68.13 29.65 7.93
CA LEU A 141 67.52 30.53 8.93
C LEU A 141 67.91 32.04 8.89
N PRO A 142 69.05 32.52 8.32
CA PRO A 142 69.41 33.93 8.45
C PRO A 142 68.86 34.84 7.32
N GLY A 143 67.63 34.59 6.84
CA GLY A 143 66.96 35.41 5.82
C GLY A 143 65.77 36.25 6.30
N MET A 144 65.32 36.09 7.56
CA MET A 144 64.09 36.73 8.06
C MET A 144 64.35 37.53 9.33
N ALA A 145 64.88 38.75 9.18
CA ALA A 145 64.87 39.72 10.26
C ALA A 145 64.76 41.15 9.70
N LEU A 146 63.53 41.68 9.56
CA LEU A 146 63.22 43.05 9.98
C LEU A 146 61.72 43.41 9.91
N SER A 147 61.31 44.19 10.91
CA SER A 147 60.17 45.12 10.98
C SER A 147 58.83 44.62 11.55
N ALA A 148 58.73 44.78 12.87
CA ALA A 148 57.47 44.99 13.59
C ALA A 148 57.11 46.49 13.61
N LYS A 149 55.80 46.83 13.64
CA LYS A 149 55.27 47.95 14.44
C LYS A 149 53.73 47.96 14.57
N LEU A 150 53.31 48.56 15.68
CA LEU A 150 52.05 48.51 16.43
C LEU A 150 51.18 49.77 16.21
N SER A 151 49.83 49.70 16.24
CA SER A 151 48.98 50.77 16.83
C SER A 151 47.47 50.45 16.96
N LEU A 152 46.99 50.70 18.19
CA LEU A 152 45.71 51.19 18.78
C LEU A 152 44.34 51.24 18.04
N VAL A 153 43.37 50.53 18.64
CA VAL A 153 41.97 50.88 19.09
C VAL A 153 41.12 51.94 18.35
N SER A 154 39.92 51.54 17.87
CA SER A 154 38.59 52.03 18.37
C SER A 154 37.37 51.60 17.52
N SER A 155 36.26 51.36 18.22
CA SER A 155 34.84 51.23 17.79
C SER A 155 34.39 49.93 17.08
N VAL A 156 33.88 49.01 17.91
CA VAL A 156 32.91 47.96 17.55
C VAL A 156 31.49 48.53 17.77
N ALA A 157 30.55 48.17 16.90
CA ALA A 157 29.13 47.88 17.20
C ALA A 157 28.04 48.53 16.32
N LEU A 158 28.33 49.29 15.26
CA LEU A 158 27.26 49.79 14.34
C LEU A 158 27.44 49.48 12.85
N GLY A 159 28.52 48.79 12.44
CA GLY A 159 28.78 48.47 11.03
C GLY A 159 28.40 47.07 10.56
N MET A 160 28.07 46.14 11.46
CA MET A 160 27.98 44.71 11.10
C MET A 160 26.63 44.29 10.49
N THR A 161 25.53 44.99 10.75
CA THR A 161 24.23 44.65 10.16
C THR A 161 23.96 45.39 8.85
N LEU A 162 24.55 46.58 8.64
CA LEU A 162 24.41 47.34 7.39
C LEU A 162 25.31 46.81 6.26
N ASN A 163 26.54 46.38 6.56
CA ASN A 163 27.48 45.93 5.52
C ASN A 163 27.15 44.56 4.94
N ILE A 164 26.58 43.64 5.72
CA ILE A 164 26.17 42.32 5.18
C ILE A 164 25.02 42.50 4.18
N LEU A 165 24.10 43.44 4.45
CA LEU A 165 22.98 43.74 3.56
C LEU A 165 23.44 44.48 2.29
N ILE A 166 24.38 45.44 2.42
CA ILE A 166 24.96 46.17 1.28
C ILE A 166 25.81 45.25 0.40
N ILE A 167 26.57 44.30 0.98
CA ILE A 167 27.41 43.35 0.22
C ILE A 167 26.54 42.30 -0.48
N LEU A 168 25.44 41.84 0.12
CA LEU A 168 24.47 40.95 -0.56
C LEU A 168 23.78 41.67 -1.74
N LEU A 169 23.38 42.93 -1.55
CA LEU A 169 22.75 43.73 -2.60
C LEU A 169 23.71 44.07 -3.75
N ILE A 170 24.97 44.39 -3.44
CA ILE A 170 26.01 44.66 -4.44
C ILE A 170 26.42 43.37 -5.16
N GLY A 171 26.52 42.22 -4.47
CA GLY A 171 26.87 40.92 -5.09
C GLY A 171 25.82 40.40 -6.07
N VAL A 172 24.53 40.59 -5.77
CA VAL A 172 23.43 40.26 -6.69
C VAL A 172 23.36 41.27 -7.85
N ALA A 173 23.66 42.55 -7.61
CA ALA A 173 23.71 43.55 -8.67
C ALA A 173 24.90 43.35 -9.64
N PHE A 174 26.08 42.95 -9.13
CA PHE A 174 27.29 42.75 -9.94
C PHE A 174 27.20 41.52 -10.86
N SER A 175 26.53 40.45 -10.39
CA SER A 175 26.25 39.24 -11.17
C SER A 175 25.22 39.49 -12.29
N LEU A 176 24.25 40.39 -12.06
CA LEU A 176 23.26 40.80 -13.07
C LEU A 176 23.82 41.80 -14.11
N PHE A 177 24.70 42.74 -13.74
CA PHE A 177 25.16 43.81 -14.64
C PHE A 177 26.39 43.46 -15.50
N ILE A 178 27.31 42.61 -15.02
CA ILE A 178 28.60 42.33 -15.71
C ILE A 178 28.71 40.85 -16.14
N GLY A 179 28.16 39.91 -15.37
CA GLY A 179 28.20 38.48 -15.70
C GLY A 179 27.26 38.10 -16.86
N MET A 180 26.09 38.73 -16.93
CA MET A 180 25.07 38.44 -17.95
C MET A 180 25.53 38.82 -19.38
N PRO A 181 26.15 39.99 -19.64
CA PRO A 181 26.62 40.34 -20.99
C PRO A 181 27.78 39.46 -21.48
N ILE A 182 28.74 39.11 -20.60
CA ILE A 182 29.93 38.33 -20.95
C ILE A 182 29.57 36.85 -21.19
N GLY A 183 28.67 36.29 -20.37
CA GLY A 183 28.17 34.92 -20.54
C GLY A 183 27.29 34.75 -21.77
N ILE A 184 26.50 35.76 -22.13
CA ILE A 184 25.72 35.77 -23.37
C ILE A 184 26.64 35.87 -24.59
N LEU A 185 27.69 36.71 -24.55
CA LEU A 185 28.63 36.90 -25.67
C LEU A 185 29.43 35.61 -25.98
N LEU A 186 30.00 34.98 -24.94
CA LEU A 186 30.82 33.77 -25.11
C LEU A 186 29.97 32.50 -25.35
N GLY A 187 28.76 32.43 -24.79
CA GLY A 187 27.83 31.32 -25.00
C GLY A 187 27.19 31.31 -26.39
N LEU A 188 26.94 32.49 -26.98
CA LEU A 188 26.38 32.62 -28.33
C LEU A 188 27.35 32.13 -29.42
N ASP A 189 28.63 32.48 -29.34
CA ASP A 189 29.60 32.11 -30.39
C ASP A 189 29.93 30.61 -30.40
N PHE A 190 30.03 29.97 -29.24
CA PHE A 190 30.32 28.52 -29.16
C PHE A 190 29.10 27.65 -29.54
N SER A 191 27.90 28.04 -29.11
CA SER A 191 26.67 27.28 -29.37
C SER A 191 26.21 27.40 -30.82
N VAL A 192 26.34 28.60 -31.42
CA VAL A 192 25.99 28.83 -32.84
C VAL A 192 26.97 28.12 -33.78
N ALA A 193 28.27 28.04 -33.44
CA ALA A 193 29.26 27.31 -34.24
C ALA A 193 29.01 25.79 -34.27
N LEU A 194 28.55 25.21 -33.15
CA LEU A 194 28.29 23.78 -33.04
C LEU A 194 26.92 23.38 -33.65
N LEU A 195 25.89 24.24 -33.55
CA LEU A 195 24.55 24.03 -34.10
C LEU A 195 24.44 24.31 -35.61
N LYS A 196 25.23 25.27 -36.17
CA LYS A 196 25.27 25.55 -37.62
C LYS A 196 25.75 24.36 -38.45
N LYS A 197 26.42 23.38 -37.84
CA LYS A 197 26.94 22.19 -38.53
C LYS A 197 25.92 21.05 -38.66
N ARG A 198 24.75 21.09 -37.99
CA ARG A 198 23.80 19.96 -37.93
C ARG A 198 22.30 20.30 -38.03
N VAL A 199 21.88 21.57 -37.94
CA VAL A 199 20.45 21.94 -37.97
C VAL A 199 20.15 22.83 -39.19
N HIS A 200 19.29 22.37 -40.10
CA HIS A 200 18.95 23.07 -41.36
C HIS A 200 17.90 24.19 -41.21
N LYS A 201 17.35 24.42 -40.01
CA LYS A 201 16.37 25.50 -39.73
C LYS A 201 16.92 26.45 -38.68
N GLU A 202 17.25 27.67 -39.12
CA GLU A 202 17.88 28.72 -38.29
C GLU A 202 17.04 29.13 -37.07
N GLU A 203 15.70 29.05 -37.18
CA GLU A 203 14.79 29.49 -36.13
C GLU A 203 14.80 28.58 -34.87
N ILE A 204 14.92 27.26 -35.07
CA ILE A 204 15.00 26.27 -33.99
C ILE A 204 16.38 26.33 -33.32
N ALA A 205 17.45 26.46 -34.11
CA ALA A 205 18.82 26.61 -33.60
C ALA A 205 18.98 27.89 -32.77
N SER A 206 18.34 28.99 -33.17
CA SER A 206 18.34 30.27 -32.43
C SER A 206 17.64 30.17 -31.07
N LYS A 207 16.46 29.52 -31.02
CA LYS A 207 15.72 29.34 -29.78
C LYS A 207 16.47 28.44 -28.79
N ILE A 208 17.01 27.31 -29.26
CA ILE A 208 17.77 26.34 -28.44
C ILE A 208 19.08 26.95 -27.93
N SER A 209 19.80 27.70 -28.76
CA SER A 209 21.04 28.39 -28.37
C SER A 209 20.81 29.44 -27.28
N LYS A 210 19.71 30.20 -27.37
CA LYS A 210 19.35 31.22 -26.36
C LYS A 210 18.99 30.60 -25.00
N THR A 211 18.29 29.47 -24.97
CA THR A 211 17.98 28.76 -23.72
C THR A 211 19.21 28.07 -23.12
N LEU A 212 20.06 27.44 -23.93
CA LEU A 212 21.34 26.86 -23.48
C LEU A 212 22.28 27.93 -22.92
N GLY A 213 22.44 29.06 -23.60
CA GLY A 213 23.25 30.18 -23.14
C GLY A 213 22.76 30.77 -21.83
N ALA A 214 21.43 30.89 -21.64
CA ALA A 214 20.83 31.38 -20.41
C ALA A 214 21.05 30.42 -19.22
N VAL A 215 20.89 29.11 -19.41
CA VAL A 215 21.04 28.14 -18.31
C VAL A 215 22.50 27.94 -17.91
N VAL A 216 23.42 27.91 -18.88
CA VAL A 216 24.86 27.82 -18.63
C VAL A 216 25.36 29.10 -17.92
N SER A 217 24.90 30.27 -18.33
CA SER A 217 25.27 31.54 -17.68
C SER A 217 24.69 31.69 -16.27
N ILE A 218 23.46 31.21 -16.01
CA ILE A 218 22.88 31.18 -14.65
C ILE A 218 23.66 30.21 -13.75
N SER A 219 24.00 29.03 -14.25
CA SER A 219 24.72 28.00 -13.48
C SER A 219 26.15 28.44 -13.15
N ILE A 220 26.85 29.04 -14.12
CA ILE A 220 28.18 29.64 -13.91
C ILE A 220 28.08 30.88 -13.00
N GLY A 221 27.03 31.70 -13.16
CA GLY A 221 26.81 32.91 -12.35
C GLY A 221 26.56 32.60 -10.87
N VAL A 222 25.75 31.57 -10.59
CA VAL A 222 25.52 31.08 -9.21
C VAL A 222 26.79 30.47 -8.63
N PHE A 223 27.54 29.70 -9.42
CA PHE A 223 28.82 29.11 -9.01
C PHE A 223 29.86 30.17 -8.65
N VAL A 224 30.06 31.17 -9.52
CA VAL A 224 31.00 32.28 -9.30
C VAL A 224 30.54 33.20 -8.17
N GLY A 225 29.23 33.45 -8.04
CA GLY A 225 28.65 34.25 -6.95
C GLY A 225 28.83 33.61 -5.57
N LEU A 226 28.62 32.29 -5.46
CA LEU A 226 28.87 31.53 -4.23
C LEU A 226 30.36 31.47 -3.89
N LEU A 227 31.24 31.24 -4.88
CA LEU A 227 32.68 31.20 -4.67
C LEU A 227 33.24 32.55 -4.22
N THR A 228 32.83 33.64 -4.85
CA THR A 228 33.30 34.99 -4.51
C THR A 228 32.82 35.43 -3.14
N SER A 229 31.55 35.20 -2.79
CA SER A 229 31.00 35.54 -1.46
C SER A 229 31.68 34.78 -0.32
N ILE A 230 32.07 33.52 -0.54
CA ILE A 230 32.70 32.66 0.47
C ILE A 230 34.18 32.98 0.61
N MET A 231 34.87 33.27 -0.50
CA MET A 231 36.26 33.74 -0.47
C MET A 231 36.38 35.10 0.23
N SER A 232 35.41 36.00 0.06
CA SER A 232 35.36 37.24 0.84
C SER A 232 35.14 36.99 2.34
N CYS A 233 34.33 36.00 2.73
CA CYS A 233 34.17 35.60 4.14
C CYS A 233 35.44 34.95 4.72
N LEU A 234 36.15 34.13 3.94
CA LEU A 234 37.43 33.51 4.32
C LEU A 234 38.55 34.54 4.49
N VAL A 235 38.66 35.50 3.57
CA VAL A 235 39.64 36.59 3.64
C VAL A 235 39.37 37.51 4.83
N LEU A 236 38.10 37.83 5.12
CA LEU A 236 37.73 38.61 6.30
C LEU A 236 37.98 37.84 7.62
N GLY A 237 37.68 36.54 7.66
CA GLY A 237 37.92 35.69 8.82
C GLY A 237 39.40 35.52 9.16
N ILE A 238 40.26 35.39 8.13
CA ILE A 238 41.72 35.33 8.28
C ILE A 238 42.29 36.69 8.71
N ALA A 239 41.73 37.80 8.21
CA ALA A 239 42.13 39.16 8.60
C ALA A 239 41.76 39.49 10.06
N ILE A 240 40.63 38.99 10.57
CA ILE A 240 40.18 39.18 11.95
C ILE A 240 40.96 38.26 12.91
N GLY A 241 41.23 37.01 12.52
CA GLY A 241 41.99 36.03 13.30
C GLY A 241 43.45 36.46 13.55
N LYS A 242 44.08 37.13 12.58
CA LYS A 242 45.42 37.73 12.76
C LYS A 242 45.45 38.92 13.74
N LYS A 243 44.29 39.54 14.04
CA LYS A 243 44.22 40.78 14.81
C LYS A 243 43.90 40.60 16.29
N GLN A 244 43.45 39.41 16.73
CA GLN A 244 42.89 39.25 18.09
C GLN A 244 43.59 38.24 19.02
N GLY A 245 44.60 37.48 18.57
CA GLY A 245 45.41 36.66 19.49
C GLY A 245 44.60 35.76 20.43
N VAL A 246 43.52 35.14 19.94
CA VAL A 246 42.70 34.20 20.73
C VAL A 246 43.16 32.78 20.44
N GLU A 247 43.70 32.14 21.46
CA GLU A 247 44.23 30.79 21.45
C GLU A 247 43.11 29.71 21.42
N TRP A 248 43.23 28.82 20.43
CA TRP A 248 42.73 27.44 20.32
C TRP A 248 41.21 27.12 20.24
N SER A 249 40.28 27.87 20.83
CA SER A 249 38.83 27.48 20.81
C SER A 249 38.07 27.90 19.53
N VAL A 250 38.48 28.99 18.88
CA VAL A 250 37.88 29.49 17.63
C VAL A 250 38.34 28.68 16.42
N LEU A 251 39.56 28.10 16.46
CA LEU A 251 40.12 27.28 15.38
C LEU A 251 39.39 25.95 15.21
N ILE A 252 38.88 25.34 16.29
CA ILE A 252 38.09 24.10 16.22
C ILE A 252 36.71 24.40 15.64
N SER A 253 36.08 25.51 16.05
CA SER A 253 34.77 25.95 15.55
C SER A 253 34.82 26.35 14.07
N ILE A 254 35.87 27.05 13.64
CA ILE A 254 36.10 27.41 12.23
C ILE A 254 36.50 26.18 11.42
N ASN A 255 37.32 25.25 11.93
CA ASN A 255 37.64 24.02 11.19
C ASN A 255 36.42 23.13 11.02
N VAL A 256 35.55 23.00 12.02
CA VAL A 256 34.30 22.23 11.90
C VAL A 256 33.32 22.90 10.93
N LEU A 257 33.20 24.24 10.96
CA LEU A 257 32.37 25.00 10.02
C LEU A 257 32.94 24.95 8.60
N VAL A 258 34.25 25.12 8.43
CA VAL A 258 34.96 25.02 7.15
C VAL A 258 34.83 23.61 6.61
N ILE A 259 35.07 22.55 7.39
CA ILE A 259 34.92 21.16 6.94
C ILE A 259 33.46 20.84 6.57
N SER A 260 32.47 21.32 7.34
CA SER A 260 31.04 21.12 7.04
C SER A 260 30.60 21.86 5.78
N VAL A 261 31.05 23.11 5.60
CA VAL A 261 30.77 23.94 4.43
C VAL A 261 31.53 23.44 3.19
N PHE A 262 32.79 23.02 3.32
CA PHE A 262 33.57 22.40 2.24
C PHE A 262 32.98 21.05 1.83
N SER A 263 32.53 20.23 2.79
CA SER A 263 31.86 18.96 2.49
C SER A 263 30.54 19.19 1.75
N SER A 264 29.78 20.21 2.13
CA SER A 264 28.52 20.57 1.47
C SER A 264 28.75 21.18 0.08
N LEU A 265 29.76 22.04 -0.09
CA LEU A 265 30.16 22.63 -1.38
C LEU A 265 30.72 21.58 -2.33
N LEU A 266 31.57 20.66 -1.85
CA LEU A 266 32.12 19.58 -2.65
C LEU A 266 31.00 18.69 -3.21
N ARG A 267 29.97 18.40 -2.41
CA ARG A 267 28.79 17.64 -2.85
C ARG A 267 28.00 18.37 -3.94
N VAL A 268 27.83 19.70 -3.83
CA VAL A 268 27.16 20.50 -4.87
C VAL A 268 28.01 20.59 -6.15
N CYS A 269 29.33 20.75 -6.01
CA CYS A 269 30.26 20.77 -7.14
C CYS A 269 30.35 19.42 -7.87
N LEU A 270 30.18 18.30 -7.16
CA LEU A 270 30.11 16.97 -7.78
C LEU A 270 28.74 16.71 -8.44
N TRP A 271 27.66 17.23 -7.86
CA TRP A 271 26.31 17.09 -8.42
C TRP A 271 26.07 17.93 -9.70
N LEU A 272 26.69 19.10 -9.83
CA LEU A 272 26.50 19.99 -11.00
C LEU A 272 26.86 19.33 -12.35
N PRO A 273 28.01 18.65 -12.51
CA PRO A 273 28.32 17.86 -13.70
C PRO A 273 27.30 16.74 -13.96
N GLU A 274 26.84 16.05 -12.92
CA GLU A 274 25.84 14.98 -13.06
C GLU A 274 24.47 15.51 -13.48
N LEU A 275 24.08 16.68 -12.97
CA LEU A 275 22.88 17.41 -13.36
C LEU A 275 22.94 17.83 -14.83
N LEU A 276 24.07 18.39 -15.26
CA LEU A 276 24.29 18.75 -16.66
C LEU A 276 24.28 17.50 -17.55
N TRP A 277 24.87 16.40 -17.09
CA TRP A 277 24.91 15.13 -17.81
C TRP A 277 23.51 14.52 -17.96
N ILE A 278 22.72 14.42 -16.89
CA ILE A 278 21.35 13.87 -16.96
C ILE A 278 20.46 14.74 -17.86
N PHE A 279 20.62 16.06 -17.79
CA PHE A 279 19.88 16.98 -18.65
C PHE A 279 20.25 16.80 -20.13
N LEU A 280 21.54 16.68 -20.43
CA LEU A 280 22.01 16.39 -21.79
C LEU A 280 21.49 15.04 -22.27
N LEU A 281 21.57 13.98 -21.46
CA LEU A 281 21.03 12.67 -21.81
C LEU A 281 19.53 12.72 -22.10
N PHE A 282 18.75 13.43 -21.26
CA PHE A 282 17.33 13.63 -21.48
C PHE A 282 17.05 14.41 -22.78
N LEU A 283 17.80 15.49 -23.04
CA LEU A 283 17.64 16.26 -24.27
C LEU A 283 18.00 15.43 -25.51
N TYR A 284 19.09 14.67 -25.44
CA TYR A 284 19.51 13.78 -26.51
C TYR A 284 18.46 12.70 -26.77
N SER A 285 17.90 12.07 -25.73
CA SER A 285 16.85 11.06 -25.92
C SER A 285 15.61 11.65 -26.59
N LYS A 286 15.21 12.89 -26.27
CA LYS A 286 14.09 13.57 -26.94
C LYS A 286 14.38 13.98 -28.38
N ILE A 287 15.59 14.47 -28.67
CA ILE A 287 15.99 14.85 -30.03
C ILE A 287 16.04 13.61 -30.94
N ASP A 288 16.55 12.49 -30.43
CA ASP A 288 16.64 11.24 -31.17
C ASP A 288 15.26 10.72 -31.60
N ILE A 289 14.26 10.81 -30.70
CA ILE A 289 12.85 10.49 -31.00
C ILE A 289 12.27 11.44 -32.05
N LEU A 290 12.54 12.74 -31.94
CA LEU A 290 12.06 13.72 -32.91
C LEU A 290 12.66 13.45 -34.30
N PHE A 291 13.93 13.07 -34.36
CA PHE A 291 14.62 12.75 -35.62
C PHE A 291 14.06 11.48 -36.26
N SER A 292 13.87 10.41 -35.48
CA SER A 292 13.29 9.15 -35.99
C SER A 292 11.86 9.33 -36.51
N MET A 293 11.04 10.16 -35.86
CA MET A 293 9.70 10.50 -36.35
C MET A 293 9.70 11.34 -37.65
N THR A 294 10.72 12.17 -37.88
CA THR A 294 10.88 12.92 -39.15
C THR A 294 11.42 12.08 -40.29
N GLU A 295 12.30 11.10 -40.03
CA GLU A 295 12.74 10.16 -41.06
C GLU A 295 11.59 9.26 -41.53
N GLU A 296 10.74 8.78 -40.61
CA GLU A 296 9.58 7.94 -40.95
C GLU A 296 8.56 8.66 -41.87
N LYS A 297 8.42 10.00 -41.73
CA LYS A 297 7.59 10.81 -42.62
C LYS A 297 8.25 11.12 -43.97
N ASN A 298 9.56 11.32 -44.01
CA ASN A 298 10.30 11.63 -45.24
C ASN A 298 10.61 10.40 -46.10
N LEU A 299 10.56 9.19 -45.55
CA LEU A 299 10.74 7.94 -46.32
C LEU A 299 9.47 7.45 -47.03
N SER A 300 8.34 8.17 -46.91
CA SER A 300 7.07 7.80 -47.56
C SER A 300 6.91 8.38 -48.97
N ILE A 301 7.93 9.03 -49.53
CA ILE A 301 7.95 9.52 -50.91
C ILE A 301 9.27 9.09 -51.57
N ASP A 302 9.09 8.27 -52.61
CA ASP A 302 10.01 7.88 -53.69
C ASP A 302 10.91 6.62 -53.55
N PHE A 303 10.60 5.68 -54.47
CA PHE A 303 11.33 4.54 -55.05
C PHE A 303 11.15 3.11 -54.47
N LEU A 304 10.53 2.27 -55.32
CA LEU A 304 10.58 0.81 -55.37
C LEU A 304 12.02 0.33 -55.68
N ASP A 305 12.58 -0.54 -54.85
CA ASP A 305 13.06 -1.89 -55.23
C ASP A 305 13.62 -2.66 -54.01
N ASP A 306 13.56 -3.98 -54.13
CA ASP A 306 13.72 -5.03 -53.13
C ASP A 306 15.06 -5.09 -52.35
N GLU A 307 14.98 -5.75 -51.19
CA GLU A 307 16.06 -6.26 -50.33
C GLU A 307 16.94 -5.25 -49.57
N VAL A 308 16.43 -4.74 -48.44
CA VAL A 308 17.27 -4.29 -47.32
C VAL A 308 16.82 -4.98 -46.02
N PRO A 309 17.71 -5.67 -45.28
CA PRO A 309 17.34 -6.34 -44.04
C PRO A 309 16.87 -5.34 -42.98
N ASN A 310 15.84 -5.77 -42.26
CA ASN A 310 15.07 -5.10 -41.22
C ASN A 310 15.93 -4.62 -40.02
N PHE A 311 16.77 -3.60 -40.20
CA PHE A 311 17.69 -3.08 -39.16
C PHE A 311 17.16 -1.83 -38.40
N TYR A 312 15.97 -1.33 -38.73
CA TYR A 312 15.42 -0.09 -38.17
C TYR A 312 14.17 -0.30 -37.31
N GLN A 313 14.29 -1.07 -36.23
CA GLN A 313 13.22 -1.17 -35.22
C GLN A 313 13.70 -1.29 -33.76
N ILE A 314 14.83 -0.68 -33.40
CA ILE A 314 15.24 -0.57 -31.99
C ILE A 314 14.86 0.82 -31.48
N LYS A 315 13.68 0.93 -30.84
CA LYS A 315 13.30 2.12 -30.09
C LYS A 315 14.33 2.40 -28.99
N THR A 316 14.74 3.67 -28.94
CA THR A 316 16.12 4.08 -28.62
C THR A 316 16.32 4.56 -27.20
N GLN A 317 15.38 4.36 -26.26
CA GLN A 317 15.52 4.94 -24.92
C GLN A 317 16.32 4.11 -23.91
N ALA A 318 16.17 2.78 -23.93
CA ALA A 318 16.88 1.89 -23.01
C ALA A 318 18.41 2.00 -23.12
N LYS A 319 18.92 2.38 -24.30
CA LYS A 319 20.33 2.67 -24.53
C LYS A 319 20.88 3.75 -23.59
N TYR A 320 20.09 4.80 -23.33
CA TYR A 320 20.52 5.92 -22.48
C TYR A 320 20.53 5.57 -20.99
N LEU A 321 19.78 4.52 -20.57
CA LEU A 321 19.82 4.03 -19.18
C LEU A 321 21.22 3.53 -18.78
N SER A 322 21.99 3.01 -19.73
CA SER A 322 23.37 2.53 -19.49
C SER A 322 24.36 3.66 -19.16
N TYR A 323 24.02 4.91 -19.49
CA TYR A 323 24.86 6.09 -19.27
C TYR A 323 24.42 6.93 -18.07
N LEU A 324 23.47 6.44 -17.28
CA LEU A 324 22.95 7.18 -16.14
C LEU A 324 24.02 7.43 -15.08
N PRO A 325 24.02 8.61 -14.44
CA PRO A 325 25.03 8.95 -13.42
C PRO A 325 25.15 7.89 -12.32
N HIS A 326 24.05 7.24 -11.93
CA HIS A 326 24.07 6.20 -10.90
C HIS A 326 24.89 4.96 -11.24
N ARG A 327 25.18 4.71 -12.53
CA ARG A 327 26.10 3.64 -12.93
C ARG A 327 27.55 3.98 -12.57
N PHE A 328 27.84 5.25 -12.29
CA PHE A 328 29.17 5.78 -12.02
C PHE A 328 29.32 6.39 -10.61
N ASP A 329 28.24 6.87 -10.00
CA ASP A 329 28.18 7.38 -8.62
C ASP A 329 26.94 6.84 -7.86
N GLU A 330 27.15 6.12 -6.77
CA GLU A 330 26.08 5.55 -5.93
C GLU A 330 25.59 6.51 -4.83
N LEU A 331 26.30 7.63 -4.59
CA LEU A 331 26.04 8.64 -3.56
C LEU A 331 25.48 9.95 -4.12
N ILE A 332 24.52 9.85 -5.03
CA ILE A 332 23.84 11.02 -5.56
C ILE A 332 22.83 11.50 -4.51
N ILE A 333 23.15 12.53 -3.72
CA ILE A 333 22.28 12.96 -2.60
C ILE A 333 21.09 13.80 -3.09
N LEU A 334 21.31 14.62 -4.11
CA LEU A 334 20.29 15.50 -4.66
C LEU A 334 19.55 14.79 -5.80
N PRO A 335 18.21 14.91 -5.88
CA PRO A 335 17.43 14.22 -6.88
C PRO A 335 17.85 14.65 -8.29
N LEU A 336 18.08 13.68 -9.16
CA LEU A 336 18.31 13.96 -10.58
C LEU A 336 16.96 14.19 -11.26
N PRO A 337 16.72 15.37 -11.83
CA PRO A 337 15.48 15.62 -12.57
C PRO A 337 15.41 14.69 -13.80
N PHE A 338 14.18 14.36 -14.22
CA PHE A 338 13.87 13.55 -15.40
C PHE A 338 14.24 12.06 -15.33
N LEU A 339 15.00 11.61 -14.32
CA LEU A 339 15.36 10.21 -14.17
C LEU A 339 14.14 9.29 -14.09
N GLU A 340 13.11 9.69 -13.34
CA GLU A 340 11.82 8.99 -13.27
C GLU A 340 11.21 8.79 -14.68
N GLN A 341 11.13 9.87 -15.44
CA GLN A 341 10.51 9.88 -16.76
C GLN A 341 11.30 9.03 -17.77
N MET A 342 12.64 9.09 -17.72
CA MET A 342 13.49 8.27 -18.59
C MET A 342 13.32 6.77 -18.30
N ILE A 343 13.16 6.39 -17.03
CA ILE A 343 12.94 4.99 -16.65
C ILE A 343 11.55 4.53 -17.13
N ALA A 344 10.51 5.35 -16.90
CA ALA A 344 9.15 5.02 -17.31
C ALA A 344 8.99 4.90 -18.82
N GLU A 345 9.60 5.81 -19.58
CA GLU A 345 9.57 5.74 -21.05
C GLU A 345 10.42 4.56 -21.58
N ALA A 346 11.59 4.29 -20.99
CA ALA A 346 12.40 3.13 -21.37
C ALA A 346 11.71 1.79 -21.08
N TYR A 347 10.80 1.72 -20.11
CA TYR A 347 10.00 0.51 -19.85
C TYR A 347 9.11 0.12 -21.04
N GLN A 348 8.63 1.09 -21.83
CA GLN A 348 7.83 0.84 -23.03
C GLN A 348 8.65 0.19 -24.16
N ASP A 349 9.96 0.45 -24.18
CA ASP A 349 10.88 -0.06 -25.20
C ASP A 349 11.55 -1.38 -24.77
N ASN A 350 12.02 -1.44 -23.53
CA ASN A 350 12.67 -2.60 -22.93
C ASN A 350 12.38 -2.68 -21.42
N SER A 351 11.34 -3.44 -21.09
CA SER A 351 10.89 -3.62 -19.71
C SER A 351 11.96 -4.21 -18.80
N LEU A 352 12.76 -5.17 -19.29
CA LEU A 352 13.82 -5.82 -18.51
C LEU A 352 14.88 -4.80 -18.04
N THR A 353 15.42 -3.98 -18.96
CA THR A 353 16.46 -3.00 -18.61
C THR A 353 15.94 -1.90 -17.67
N ALA A 354 14.70 -1.48 -17.83
CA ALA A 354 14.07 -0.52 -16.92
C ALA A 354 13.90 -1.11 -15.51
N LEU A 355 13.45 -2.36 -15.40
CA LEU A 355 13.28 -3.06 -14.13
C LEU A 355 14.61 -3.35 -13.43
N GLU A 356 15.65 -3.76 -14.16
CA GLU A 356 17.01 -3.89 -13.62
C GLU A 356 17.53 -2.57 -13.05
N THR A 357 17.23 -1.47 -13.73
CA THR A 357 17.62 -0.12 -13.28
C THR A 357 16.88 0.26 -12.01
N ILE A 358 15.59 -0.03 -11.93
CA ILE A 358 14.77 0.19 -10.74
C ILE A 358 15.28 -0.65 -9.55
N ASP A 359 15.59 -1.93 -9.76
CA ASP A 359 16.14 -2.81 -8.72
C ASP A 359 17.51 -2.31 -8.22
N TYR A 360 18.37 -1.87 -9.14
CA TYR A 360 19.65 -1.25 -8.78
C TYR A 360 19.47 0.02 -7.93
N LEU A 361 18.53 0.90 -8.31
CA LEU A 361 18.25 2.11 -7.54
C LEU A 361 17.73 1.80 -6.13
N ILE A 362 16.94 0.74 -5.97
CA ILE A 362 16.42 0.32 -4.67
C ILE A 362 17.52 -0.28 -3.78
N THR A 363 18.36 -1.16 -4.35
CA THR A 363 19.30 -2.01 -3.59
C THR A 363 20.68 -1.41 -3.41
N SER A 364 21.12 -0.54 -4.32
CA SER A 364 22.53 -0.16 -4.46
C SER A 364 22.77 1.35 -4.47
N THR A 365 21.74 2.17 -4.25
CA THR A 365 21.84 3.64 -4.21
C THR A 365 20.97 4.24 -3.09
N ASN A 366 21.05 5.56 -2.90
CA ASN A 366 20.18 6.35 -2.01
C ASN A 366 18.95 6.98 -2.72
N GLN A 367 18.63 6.52 -3.94
CA GLN A 367 17.57 7.08 -4.80
C GLN A 367 16.28 6.24 -4.79
N GLN A 368 15.96 5.56 -3.68
CA GLN A 368 14.75 4.71 -3.59
C GLN A 368 13.47 5.50 -3.92
N LYS A 369 13.41 6.79 -3.54
CA LYS A 369 12.25 7.65 -3.85
C LYS A 369 12.01 7.80 -5.35
N VAL A 370 13.06 7.92 -6.16
CA VAL A 370 12.95 8.04 -7.61
C VAL A 370 12.50 6.72 -8.23
N ALA A 371 13.02 5.59 -7.73
CA ALA A 371 12.57 4.27 -8.14
C ALA A 371 11.07 4.07 -7.87
N VAL A 372 10.58 4.43 -6.68
CA VAL A 372 9.16 4.32 -6.32
C VAL A 372 8.28 5.22 -7.20
N GLN A 373 8.70 6.44 -7.52
CA GLN A 373 7.96 7.30 -8.46
C GLN A 373 7.95 6.75 -9.89
N ALA A 374 9.07 6.17 -10.35
CA ALA A 374 9.12 5.54 -11.67
C ALA A 374 8.16 4.35 -11.74
N MET A 375 8.12 3.50 -10.70
CA MET A 375 7.15 2.41 -10.59
C MET A 375 5.71 2.92 -10.63
N LEU A 376 5.39 3.99 -9.89
CA LEU A 376 4.06 4.63 -9.90
C LEU A 376 3.69 5.13 -11.29
N THR A 377 4.63 5.74 -12.01
CA THR A 377 4.40 6.23 -13.36
C THR A 377 4.20 5.09 -14.36
N ILE A 378 5.02 4.02 -14.30
CA ILE A 378 4.84 2.82 -15.13
C ILE A 378 3.48 2.16 -14.85
N ALA A 379 3.11 1.98 -13.58
CA ALA A 379 1.83 1.38 -13.21
C ALA A 379 0.65 2.23 -13.71
N ALA A 380 0.74 3.57 -13.57
CA ALA A 380 -0.28 4.47 -14.09
C ALA A 380 -0.40 4.40 -15.62
N ASP A 381 0.71 4.29 -16.34
CA ASP A 381 0.71 4.17 -17.80
C ASP A 381 0.07 2.85 -18.25
N ILE A 382 0.40 1.74 -17.57
CA ILE A 382 -0.24 0.43 -17.79
C ILE A 382 -1.75 0.54 -17.58
N PHE A 383 -2.19 1.10 -16.44
CA PHE A 383 -3.63 1.24 -16.17
C PHE A 383 -4.34 2.17 -17.17
N ASN A 384 -3.69 3.23 -17.62
CA ASN A 384 -4.25 4.17 -18.59
C ASN A 384 -4.32 3.57 -20.01
N SER A 385 -3.52 2.56 -20.30
CA SER A 385 -3.50 1.87 -21.60
C SER A 385 -4.72 0.97 -21.83
N CYS A 386 -5.44 0.58 -20.78
CA CYS A 386 -6.62 -0.27 -20.87
C CYS A 386 -7.73 0.38 -21.70
N GLN A 387 -8.25 -0.38 -22.67
CA GLN A 387 -9.35 0.03 -23.55
C GLN A 387 -10.53 -0.94 -23.49
N ARG A 388 -10.26 -2.21 -23.16
CA ARG A 388 -11.24 -3.29 -23.13
C ARG A 388 -11.26 -3.99 -21.78
N LEU A 389 -12.25 -4.86 -21.61
CA LEU A 389 -12.43 -5.64 -20.39
C LEU A 389 -11.26 -6.63 -20.20
N GLU A 390 -10.77 -7.22 -21.29
CA GLU A 390 -9.64 -8.15 -21.29
C GLU A 390 -8.35 -7.48 -20.79
N ASP A 391 -8.11 -6.23 -21.19
CA ASP A 391 -6.95 -5.46 -20.73
C ASP A 391 -6.94 -5.29 -19.21
N ILE A 392 -8.12 -5.05 -18.61
CA ILE A 392 -8.28 -4.92 -17.16
C ILE A 392 -8.00 -6.26 -16.47
N VAL A 393 -8.43 -7.37 -17.05
CA VAL A 393 -8.20 -8.73 -16.49
C VAL A 393 -6.72 -9.12 -16.49
N ASP A 394 -5.95 -8.64 -17.45
CA ASP A 394 -4.53 -8.98 -17.62
C ASP A 394 -3.57 -8.14 -16.76
N ILE A 395 -4.07 -7.12 -16.07
CA ILE A 395 -3.24 -6.23 -15.24
C ILE A 395 -2.43 -6.97 -14.19
N ALA A 396 -3.05 -7.95 -13.51
CA ALA A 396 -2.35 -8.73 -12.50
C ALA A 396 -1.14 -9.48 -13.09
N ASN A 397 -1.20 -9.87 -14.37
CA ASN A 397 -0.10 -10.52 -15.07
C ASN A 397 0.98 -9.49 -15.47
N GLN A 398 0.57 -8.30 -15.92
CA GLN A 398 1.47 -7.21 -16.34
C GLN A 398 2.25 -6.57 -15.19
N LEU A 399 1.75 -6.66 -13.95
CA LEU A 399 2.37 -6.08 -12.75
C LEU A 399 3.08 -7.11 -11.85
N THR A 400 3.39 -8.29 -12.37
CA THR A 400 4.13 -9.34 -11.64
C THR A 400 5.53 -8.92 -11.17
N TRP A 401 6.10 -7.87 -11.76
CA TRP A 401 7.40 -7.33 -11.41
C TRP A 401 7.40 -6.45 -10.14
N VAL A 402 6.22 -6.07 -9.62
CA VAL A 402 6.13 -5.18 -8.45
C VAL A 402 6.63 -5.93 -7.19
N PRO A 403 7.55 -5.33 -6.41
CA PRO A 403 8.13 -6.02 -5.25
C PRO A 403 7.12 -6.23 -4.11
N SER A 404 7.32 -7.32 -3.35
CA SER A 404 6.63 -7.60 -2.10
C SER A 404 7.65 -7.58 -0.95
N PRO A 405 7.50 -6.72 0.08
CA PRO A 405 6.35 -5.85 0.36
C PRO A 405 6.28 -4.58 -0.50
N LEU A 406 5.06 -4.10 -0.77
CA LEU A 406 4.82 -2.89 -1.56
C LEU A 406 5.38 -1.64 -0.84
N PRO A 407 5.99 -0.70 -1.58
CA PRO A 407 6.29 0.64 -1.08
C PRO A 407 5.02 1.35 -0.56
N LYS A 408 5.17 2.14 0.51
CA LYS A 408 4.04 2.79 1.21
C LYS A 408 3.20 3.66 0.28
N GLU A 409 3.83 4.31 -0.69
CA GLU A 409 3.20 5.20 -1.67
C GLU A 409 2.34 4.42 -2.69
N LEU A 410 2.70 3.17 -2.99
CA LEU A 410 1.94 2.27 -3.87
C LEU A 410 0.80 1.55 -3.15
N GLY A 411 0.93 1.33 -1.84
CA GLY A 411 0.00 0.55 -1.03
C GLY A 411 -1.44 1.09 -0.98
N PHE A 412 -1.65 2.39 -1.23
CA PHE A 412 -3.00 2.98 -1.24
C PHE A 412 -3.71 2.83 -2.59
N VAL A 413 -2.97 2.70 -3.70
CA VAL A 413 -3.54 2.76 -5.05
C VAL A 413 -3.52 1.40 -5.73
N LEU A 414 -2.41 0.66 -5.63
CA LEU A 414 -2.22 -0.55 -6.41
C LEU A 414 -3.15 -1.70 -6.00
N PRO A 415 -3.31 -2.03 -4.69
CA PRO A 415 -4.16 -3.15 -4.28
C PRO A 415 -5.63 -2.99 -4.71
N PRO A 416 -6.29 -1.81 -4.54
CA PRO A 416 -7.66 -1.61 -5.03
C PRO A 416 -7.83 -1.89 -6.53
N PHE A 417 -6.90 -1.44 -7.38
CA PHE A 417 -6.97 -1.70 -8.82
C PHE A 417 -6.77 -3.19 -9.16
N LEU A 418 -5.89 -3.89 -8.42
CA LEU A 418 -5.68 -5.33 -8.57
C LEU A 418 -6.91 -6.15 -8.13
N ASP A 419 -7.55 -5.77 -7.03
CA ASP A 419 -8.78 -6.42 -6.54
C ASP A 419 -9.94 -6.23 -7.54
N ILE A 420 -10.02 -5.04 -8.16
CA ILE A 420 -10.97 -4.76 -9.24
C ILE A 420 -10.67 -5.63 -10.46
N SER A 421 -9.41 -5.71 -10.90
CA SER A 421 -8.98 -6.60 -11.99
C SER A 421 -9.38 -8.06 -11.73
N GLN A 422 -9.17 -8.55 -10.50
CA GLN A 422 -9.53 -9.92 -10.13
C GLN A 422 -11.05 -10.14 -10.09
N SER A 423 -11.81 -9.15 -9.63
CA SER A 423 -13.29 -9.19 -9.64
C SER A 423 -13.85 -9.21 -11.07
N VAL A 424 -13.24 -8.43 -11.97
CA VAL A 424 -13.58 -8.44 -13.40
C VAL A 424 -13.24 -9.80 -14.03
N ARG A 425 -12.09 -10.41 -13.68
CA ARG A 425 -11.73 -11.76 -14.12
C ARG A 425 -12.78 -12.79 -13.69
N ALA A 426 -13.23 -12.74 -12.45
CA ALA A 426 -14.29 -13.61 -11.94
C ALA A 426 -15.61 -13.41 -12.71
N SER A 427 -15.94 -12.17 -13.08
CA SER A 427 -17.11 -11.89 -13.92
C SER A 427 -17.01 -12.54 -15.31
N GLN A 428 -15.84 -12.53 -15.96
CA GLN A 428 -15.67 -13.16 -17.28
C GLN A 428 -15.75 -14.69 -17.24
N GLN A 429 -15.30 -15.30 -16.15
CA GLN A 429 -15.32 -16.75 -15.96
C GLN A 429 -16.70 -17.31 -15.59
N ALA A 430 -17.68 -16.46 -15.27
CA ALA A 430 -19.02 -16.94 -14.94
C ALA A 430 -19.71 -17.59 -16.15
N THR A 431 -20.53 -18.61 -15.85
CA THR A 431 -21.15 -19.50 -16.85
C THR A 431 -22.30 -18.85 -17.61
N THR A 432 -23.11 -18.00 -16.95
CA THR A 432 -24.30 -17.37 -17.56
C THR A 432 -24.10 -15.87 -17.78
N PHE A 433 -24.66 -15.33 -18.87
CA PHE A 433 -24.57 -13.89 -19.18
C PHE A 433 -25.13 -13.02 -18.06
N TYR A 434 -26.22 -13.45 -17.44
CA TYR A 434 -26.81 -12.74 -16.30
C TYR A 434 -25.84 -12.68 -15.11
N ARG A 435 -25.11 -13.77 -14.81
CA ARG A 435 -24.11 -13.79 -13.74
C ARG A 435 -22.87 -12.98 -14.09
N ARG A 436 -22.44 -12.95 -15.35
CA ARG A 436 -21.36 -12.05 -15.82
C ARG A 436 -21.75 -10.59 -15.60
N TYR A 437 -22.96 -10.21 -15.98
CA TYR A 437 -23.54 -8.88 -15.75
C TYR A 437 -23.59 -8.53 -14.26
N GLU A 438 -24.09 -9.42 -13.41
CA GLU A 438 -24.26 -9.17 -11.98
C GLU A 438 -22.92 -9.03 -11.25
N LEU A 439 -21.93 -9.85 -11.62
CA LEU A 439 -20.57 -9.81 -11.05
C LEU A 439 -19.75 -8.59 -11.46
N LEU A 440 -20.23 -7.77 -12.40
CA LEU A 440 -19.63 -6.46 -12.69
C LEU A 440 -20.10 -5.36 -11.72
N ASN A 441 -21.15 -5.58 -10.92
CA ASN A 441 -21.59 -4.57 -9.94
C ASN A 441 -20.54 -4.30 -8.86
N PRO A 442 -19.94 -5.31 -8.19
CA PRO A 442 -18.90 -5.06 -7.18
C PRO A 442 -17.69 -4.25 -7.69
N PRO A 443 -17.04 -4.59 -8.82
CA PRO A 443 -15.91 -3.80 -9.30
C PRO A 443 -16.29 -2.37 -9.70
N ILE A 444 -17.50 -2.13 -10.22
CA ILE A 444 -17.99 -0.78 -10.52
C ILE A 444 -18.18 0.04 -9.23
N SER A 445 -18.78 -0.55 -8.20
CA SER A 445 -18.96 0.10 -6.90
C SER A 445 -17.62 0.40 -6.22
N ALA A 446 -16.70 -0.58 -6.21
CA ALA A 446 -15.36 -0.43 -5.65
C ALA A 446 -14.57 0.68 -6.36
N LEU A 447 -14.69 0.80 -7.67
CA LEU A 447 -14.00 1.84 -8.44
C LEU A 447 -14.58 3.24 -8.19
N ASN A 448 -15.90 3.36 -7.97
CA ASN A 448 -16.53 4.60 -7.54
C ASN A 448 -16.10 5.01 -6.12
N GLU A 449 -16.01 4.04 -5.20
CA GLU A 449 -15.51 4.28 -3.85
C GLU A 449 -14.03 4.71 -3.86
N LEU A 450 -13.20 4.03 -4.66
CA LEU A 450 -11.80 4.39 -4.86
C LEU A 450 -11.67 5.82 -5.39
N LYS A 451 -12.47 6.19 -6.40
CA LYS A 451 -12.50 7.55 -6.96
C LYS A 451 -12.84 8.59 -5.89
N ASN A 452 -13.86 8.34 -5.08
CA ASN A 452 -14.23 9.25 -3.99
C ASN A 452 -13.11 9.36 -2.96
N THR A 453 -12.48 8.25 -2.59
CA THR A 453 -11.39 8.23 -1.61
C THR A 453 -10.16 8.97 -2.14
N LEU A 454 -9.84 8.83 -3.44
CA LEU A 454 -8.79 9.58 -4.11
C LEU A 454 -9.06 11.09 -4.13
N ALA A 455 -10.32 11.50 -4.38
CA ALA A 455 -10.71 12.90 -4.43
C ALA A 455 -10.52 13.64 -3.08
N PHE A 456 -10.70 12.94 -1.96
CA PHE A 456 -10.47 13.49 -0.61
C PHE A 456 -9.08 13.15 -0.04
N GLY A 457 -8.20 12.55 -0.84
CA GLY A 457 -6.84 12.20 -0.45
C GLY A 457 -5.93 13.42 -0.31
N LYS A 458 -4.87 13.29 0.51
CA LYS A 458 -3.89 14.38 0.75
C LYS A 458 -3.04 14.75 -0.48
N ASN A 459 -3.02 13.91 -1.52
CA ASN A 459 -2.12 14.04 -2.67
C ASN A 459 -2.90 14.38 -3.96
N ALA A 460 -3.01 15.67 -4.28
CA ALA A 460 -3.75 16.16 -5.45
C ALA A 460 -3.25 15.60 -6.80
N SER A 461 -1.93 15.38 -6.94
CA SER A 461 -1.35 14.80 -8.16
C SER A 461 -1.80 13.36 -8.39
N LEU A 462 -1.79 12.53 -7.35
CA LEU A 462 -2.28 11.14 -7.42
C LEU A 462 -3.78 11.10 -7.66
N ALA A 463 -4.54 11.98 -7.00
CA ALA A 463 -5.98 12.10 -7.18
C ALA A 463 -6.33 12.42 -8.64
N THR A 464 -5.57 13.31 -9.29
CA THR A 464 -5.80 13.68 -10.69
C THR A 464 -5.44 12.53 -11.63
N LYS A 465 -4.23 11.96 -11.50
CA LYS A 465 -3.73 10.90 -12.41
C LYS A 465 -4.58 9.63 -12.30
N PHE A 466 -4.76 9.11 -11.09
CA PHE A 466 -5.53 7.88 -10.86
C PHE A 466 -7.03 8.11 -10.91
N GLY A 467 -7.53 9.32 -10.61
CA GLY A 467 -8.94 9.66 -10.81
C GLY A 467 -9.36 9.58 -12.27
N SER A 468 -8.54 10.10 -13.21
CA SER A 468 -8.83 9.96 -14.64
C SER A 468 -8.77 8.51 -15.13
N ILE A 469 -7.88 7.69 -14.56
CA ILE A 469 -7.79 6.26 -14.86
C ILE A 469 -9.06 5.55 -14.35
N SER A 470 -9.49 5.85 -13.13
CA SER A 470 -10.73 5.31 -12.56
C SER A 470 -11.94 5.67 -13.43
N ASP A 471 -12.04 6.89 -13.95
CA ASP A 471 -13.13 7.29 -14.85
C ASP A 471 -13.14 6.51 -16.17
N ARG A 472 -11.95 6.29 -16.75
CA ARG A 472 -11.81 5.49 -17.97
C ARG A 472 -12.23 4.04 -17.74
N TRP A 473 -11.77 3.43 -16.65
CA TRP A 473 -12.16 2.07 -16.30
C TRP A 473 -13.64 1.95 -15.97
N LEU A 474 -14.22 2.92 -15.25
CA LEU A 474 -15.67 2.98 -15.00
C LEU A 474 -16.44 2.96 -16.32
N THR A 475 -15.98 3.75 -17.31
CA THR A 475 -16.59 3.79 -18.64
C THR A 475 -16.51 2.42 -19.34
N ILE A 476 -15.36 1.75 -19.29
CA ILE A 476 -15.17 0.40 -19.85
C ILE A 476 -16.11 -0.62 -19.18
N LEU A 477 -16.12 -0.64 -17.84
CA LEU A 477 -16.93 -1.58 -17.06
C LEU A 477 -18.44 -1.33 -17.25
N GLN A 478 -18.87 -0.08 -17.26
CA GLN A 478 -20.28 0.28 -17.48
C GLN A 478 -20.74 -0.05 -18.91
N LEU A 479 -19.88 0.15 -19.92
CA LEU A 479 -20.18 -0.25 -21.29
C LEU A 479 -20.30 -1.77 -21.39
N ALA A 480 -19.33 -2.52 -20.84
CA ALA A 480 -19.38 -3.98 -20.81
C ALA A 480 -20.61 -4.49 -20.06
N GLN A 481 -20.97 -3.85 -18.95
CA GLN A 481 -22.16 -4.18 -18.17
C GLN A 481 -23.44 -4.00 -19.00
N ARG A 482 -23.60 -2.88 -19.72
CA ARG A 482 -24.77 -2.66 -20.59
C ARG A 482 -24.87 -3.70 -21.70
N THR A 483 -23.76 -4.00 -22.38
CA THR A 483 -23.73 -5.04 -23.42
C THR A 483 -24.09 -6.42 -22.87
N LEU A 484 -23.56 -6.78 -21.71
CA LEU A 484 -23.89 -8.05 -21.05
C LEU A 484 -25.35 -8.08 -20.58
N GLU A 485 -25.89 -6.96 -20.11
CA GLU A 485 -27.30 -6.86 -19.75
C GLU A 485 -28.21 -7.10 -20.97
N GLU A 486 -27.92 -6.44 -22.09
CA GLU A 486 -28.65 -6.63 -23.35
C GLU A 486 -28.53 -8.08 -23.84
N THR A 487 -27.34 -8.66 -23.76
CA THR A 487 -27.10 -10.07 -24.17
C THR A 487 -27.82 -11.05 -23.25
N ALA A 488 -27.84 -10.80 -21.94
CA ALA A 488 -28.58 -11.60 -20.97
C ALA A 488 -30.11 -11.50 -21.19
N ARG A 489 -30.62 -10.32 -21.58
CA ARG A 489 -32.01 -10.16 -21.99
C ARG A 489 -32.33 -10.95 -23.28
N GLN A 490 -31.37 -11.01 -24.21
CA GLN A 490 -31.52 -11.77 -25.46
C GLN A 490 -31.38 -13.29 -25.28
N SER A 491 -30.62 -13.77 -24.29
CA SER A 491 -30.45 -15.21 -24.05
C SER A 491 -31.71 -15.88 -23.49
N GLN A 492 -32.73 -15.10 -23.13
CA GLN A 492 -34.03 -15.56 -22.63
C GLN A 492 -33.93 -16.53 -21.43
N GLU A 493 -32.80 -16.50 -20.70
CA GLU A 493 -32.62 -17.25 -19.46
C GLU A 493 -33.44 -16.60 -18.34
N ILE A 494 -33.98 -17.42 -17.46
CA ILE A 494 -34.69 -16.96 -16.27
C ILE A 494 -33.65 -16.46 -15.28
N ARG A 495 -33.79 -15.19 -14.89
CA ARG A 495 -32.94 -14.56 -13.87
C ARG A 495 -33.07 -15.30 -12.53
N GLN A 496 -31.93 -15.69 -11.94
CA GLN A 496 -31.90 -16.21 -10.58
C GLN A 496 -32.13 -15.07 -9.58
N VAL A 497 -33.27 -15.11 -8.90
CA VAL A 497 -33.71 -14.08 -7.95
C VAL A 497 -33.78 -14.59 -6.51
N TYR A 498 -33.73 -15.91 -6.33
CA TYR A 498 -33.78 -16.58 -5.04
C TYR A 498 -32.38 -16.70 -4.45
N ILE A 499 -32.29 -16.52 -3.13
CA ILE A 499 -31.04 -16.55 -2.38
C ILE A 499 -31.25 -17.52 -1.22
N ALA A 500 -30.73 -18.74 -1.39
CA ALA A 500 -30.74 -19.75 -0.35
C ALA A 500 -29.47 -19.68 0.51
N GLY A 501 -29.62 -19.90 1.81
CA GLY A 501 -28.53 -20.08 2.77
C GLY A 501 -28.01 -18.79 3.39
N ASN A 502 -27.54 -17.84 2.57
CA ASN A 502 -26.92 -16.61 3.05
C ASN A 502 -27.94 -15.67 3.72
N SER A 503 -27.52 -14.96 4.76
CA SER A 503 -28.33 -13.87 5.32
C SER A 503 -28.44 -12.73 4.30
N LEU A 504 -29.64 -12.18 4.16
CA LEU A 504 -29.91 -11.14 3.18
C LEU A 504 -29.31 -9.82 3.65
N ASP A 505 -28.48 -9.22 2.80
CA ASP A 505 -27.94 -7.88 3.01
C ASP A 505 -28.84 -6.84 2.30
N PRO A 506 -29.32 -5.79 2.98
CA PRO A 506 -30.18 -4.77 2.38
C PRO A 506 -29.64 -4.11 1.12
N GLU A 507 -28.32 -3.90 1.01
CA GLU A 507 -27.69 -3.24 -0.14
C GLU A 507 -27.77 -4.11 -1.39
N THR A 508 -27.60 -5.43 -1.23
CA THR A 508 -27.54 -6.39 -2.34
C THR A 508 -28.89 -7.05 -2.64
N ALA A 509 -29.64 -7.40 -1.59
CA ALA A 509 -30.91 -8.11 -1.69
C ALA A 509 -32.10 -7.17 -1.88
N LYS A 510 -31.99 -5.89 -1.52
CA LYS A 510 -33.01 -4.83 -1.75
C LYS A 510 -34.44 -5.26 -1.38
N TYR A 511 -35.26 -5.58 -2.38
CA TYR A 511 -36.69 -5.91 -2.20
C TYR A 511 -36.97 -7.41 -1.99
N ARG A 512 -35.92 -8.25 -1.97
CA ARG A 512 -36.05 -9.72 -1.82
C ARG A 512 -36.42 -10.16 -0.40
N PHE A 513 -36.27 -9.29 0.61
CA PHE A 513 -36.73 -9.59 1.97
C PHE A 513 -38.25 -9.38 2.08
N LYS A 514 -38.99 -10.45 2.37
CA LYS A 514 -40.46 -10.47 2.41
C LYS A 514 -40.99 -10.88 3.79
N GLY A 515 -42.16 -10.33 4.15
CA GLY A 515 -42.86 -10.62 5.40
C GLY A 515 -42.23 -10.00 6.66
N ARG A 516 -42.61 -10.53 7.83
CA ARG A 516 -42.09 -10.16 9.16
C ARG A 516 -42.44 -8.75 9.65
N ILE A 517 -43.46 -8.14 9.05
CA ILE A 517 -43.89 -6.77 9.39
C ILE A 517 -44.40 -6.70 10.83
N ASP A 518 -45.04 -7.76 11.30
CA ASP A 518 -45.48 -7.96 12.67
C ASP A 518 -44.31 -7.88 13.68
N ILE A 519 -43.22 -8.59 13.42
CA ILE A 519 -42.03 -8.60 14.29
C ILE A 519 -41.39 -7.21 14.35
N PHE A 520 -41.23 -6.53 13.20
CA PHE A 520 -40.67 -5.18 13.19
C PHE A 520 -41.52 -4.18 13.97
N ARG A 521 -42.85 -4.25 13.81
CA ARG A 521 -43.78 -3.41 14.54
C ARG A 521 -43.74 -3.68 16.05
N GLU A 522 -43.64 -4.96 16.46
CA GLU A 522 -43.54 -5.31 17.87
C GLU A 522 -42.21 -4.82 18.47
N ILE A 523 -41.08 -5.02 17.79
CA ILE A 523 -39.77 -4.48 18.21
C ILE A 523 -39.84 -2.97 18.36
N GLU A 524 -40.39 -2.25 17.38
CA GLU A 524 -40.54 -0.80 17.42
C GLU A 524 -41.40 -0.35 18.60
N THR A 525 -42.57 -0.95 18.79
CA THR A 525 -43.51 -0.62 19.87
C THR A 525 -42.88 -0.83 21.24
N LEU A 526 -42.21 -1.96 21.45
CA LEU A 526 -41.55 -2.27 22.72
C LEU A 526 -40.36 -1.36 22.97
N THR A 527 -39.57 -1.05 21.94
CA THR A 527 -38.40 -0.17 22.04
C THR A 527 -38.78 1.27 22.37
N LEU A 528 -39.94 1.74 21.91
CA LEU A 528 -40.42 3.11 22.17
C LEU A 528 -41.20 3.27 23.48
N SER A 529 -41.53 2.17 24.17
CA SER A 529 -42.26 2.23 25.44
C SER A 529 -41.51 3.01 26.54
N ASP A 530 -42.21 3.51 27.56
CA ASP A 530 -41.59 4.29 28.64
C ASP A 530 -40.56 3.50 29.46
N GLN A 531 -40.78 2.18 29.56
CA GLN A 531 -39.88 1.23 30.20
C GLN A 531 -39.62 0.08 29.22
N PRO A 532 -38.67 0.25 28.28
CA PRO A 532 -38.41 -0.76 27.27
C PRO A 532 -37.91 -2.05 27.95
N PRO A 533 -38.54 -3.21 27.66
CA PRO A 533 -38.05 -4.49 28.16
C PRO A 533 -36.80 -4.94 27.39
N VAL A 534 -36.11 -5.93 27.94
CA VAL A 534 -35.15 -6.72 27.17
C VAL A 534 -35.90 -7.50 26.10
N LEU A 535 -35.41 -7.52 24.86
CA LEU A 535 -36.01 -8.29 23.79
C LEU A 535 -35.22 -9.58 23.55
N LEU A 536 -35.91 -10.70 23.38
CA LEU A 536 -35.31 -11.96 22.93
C LEU A 536 -35.97 -12.41 21.64
N LEU A 537 -35.28 -12.23 20.51
CA LEU A 537 -35.69 -12.75 19.21
C LEU A 537 -35.18 -14.19 19.07
N TYR A 538 -36.07 -15.16 19.19
CA TYR A 538 -35.68 -16.57 19.14
C TYR A 538 -36.42 -17.33 18.04
N GLY A 539 -35.80 -18.37 17.50
CA GLY A 539 -36.40 -19.21 16.47
C GLY A 539 -35.42 -20.20 15.88
N GLY A 540 -35.93 -21.18 15.13
CA GLY A 540 -35.10 -22.21 14.50
C GLY A 540 -33.99 -21.64 13.61
N ARG A 541 -32.98 -22.47 13.30
CA ARG A 541 -31.97 -22.11 12.29
C ARG A 541 -32.64 -21.85 10.94
N ARG A 542 -32.06 -20.92 10.18
CA ARG A 542 -32.52 -20.56 8.82
C ARG A 542 -33.95 -19.97 8.72
N THR A 543 -34.52 -19.49 9.82
CA THR A 543 -35.82 -18.76 9.86
C THR A 543 -35.73 -17.29 9.44
N GLY A 544 -34.51 -16.77 9.26
CA GLY A 544 -34.26 -15.40 8.78
C GLY A 544 -33.93 -14.37 9.85
N LYS A 545 -33.54 -14.77 11.07
CA LYS A 545 -33.23 -13.86 12.21
C LYS A 545 -32.21 -12.78 11.84
N THR A 546 -30.99 -13.19 11.46
CA THR A 546 -29.92 -12.26 11.05
C THR A 546 -30.34 -11.36 9.88
N SER A 547 -31.07 -11.91 8.89
CA SER A 547 -31.63 -11.11 7.80
C SER A 547 -32.60 -10.03 8.32
N ALA A 548 -33.50 -10.39 9.24
CA ALA A 548 -34.43 -9.42 9.82
C ALA A 548 -33.69 -8.32 10.60
N LEU A 549 -32.67 -8.67 11.39
CA LEU A 549 -31.85 -7.69 12.11
C LEU A 549 -31.11 -6.73 11.17
N LYS A 550 -30.58 -7.23 10.03
CA LYS A 550 -29.96 -6.37 9.01
C LYS A 550 -30.95 -5.41 8.35
N TYR A 551 -32.19 -5.83 8.14
CA TYR A 551 -33.25 -4.99 7.57
C TYR A 551 -33.91 -4.05 8.59
N LEU A 552 -33.69 -4.26 9.89
CA LEU A 552 -34.31 -3.49 10.96
C LEU A 552 -34.13 -1.96 10.79
N PRO A 553 -32.94 -1.42 10.45
CA PRO A 553 -32.77 0.03 10.22
C PRO A 553 -33.63 0.64 9.11
N TYR A 554 -34.13 -0.18 8.19
CA TYR A 554 -34.99 0.24 7.07
C TYR A 554 -36.49 0.10 7.40
N LYS A 555 -36.82 -0.50 8.54
CA LYS A 555 -38.19 -0.89 8.91
C LYS A 555 -38.69 -0.23 10.20
N VAL A 556 -37.82 0.43 10.95
CA VAL A 556 -38.16 1.17 12.18
C VAL A 556 -38.02 2.68 11.99
N THR A 557 -38.67 3.44 12.85
CA THR A 557 -38.59 4.91 12.89
C THR A 557 -37.17 5.43 13.13
N SER A 558 -36.91 6.66 12.69
CA SER A 558 -35.59 7.28 12.78
C SER A 558 -35.11 7.58 14.21
N ASP A 559 -35.96 7.40 15.21
CA ASP A 559 -35.64 7.61 16.63
C ASP A 559 -35.01 6.39 17.27
N ILE A 560 -35.15 5.23 16.63
CA ILE A 560 -34.46 3.99 16.99
C ILE A 560 -33.21 3.87 16.12
N ILE A 561 -32.07 3.60 16.76
CA ILE A 561 -30.78 3.34 16.11
C ILE A 561 -30.43 1.87 16.35
N PRO A 562 -30.76 0.94 15.42
CA PRO A 562 -30.40 -0.45 15.57
C PRO A 562 -28.92 -0.66 15.31
N LEU A 563 -28.22 -1.27 16.27
CA LEU A 563 -26.80 -1.57 16.23
C LEU A 563 -26.62 -3.08 16.29
N LEU A 564 -26.54 -3.71 15.13
CA LEU A 564 -26.22 -5.13 14.99
C LEU A 564 -24.76 -5.41 15.35
N ILE A 565 -24.57 -6.33 16.30
CA ILE A 565 -23.29 -6.84 16.76
C ILE A 565 -23.30 -8.35 16.58
N ASP A 566 -22.29 -8.86 15.89
CA ASP A 566 -22.04 -10.29 15.76
C ASP A 566 -21.18 -10.75 16.95
N VAL A 567 -21.82 -11.45 17.89
CA VAL A 567 -21.16 -11.98 19.09
C VAL A 567 -20.24 -13.14 18.72
N GLN A 568 -20.51 -13.90 17.65
CA GLN A 568 -19.62 -14.98 17.22
C GLN A 568 -18.25 -14.43 16.83
N GLY A 569 -18.22 -13.31 16.10
CA GLY A 569 -16.98 -12.59 15.79
C GLY A 569 -16.27 -12.09 17.05
N ALA A 570 -17.02 -11.56 18.03
CA ALA A 570 -16.48 -11.06 19.30
C ALA A 570 -15.97 -12.17 20.23
N ALA A 571 -16.56 -13.37 20.16
CA ALA A 571 -16.19 -14.53 20.98
C ALA A 571 -14.83 -15.13 20.62
N SER A 572 -14.27 -14.77 19.45
CA SER A 572 -12.88 -15.08 19.10
C SER A 572 -11.85 -14.36 20.00
N ALA A 573 -12.26 -13.29 20.69
CA ALA A 573 -11.40 -12.59 21.63
C ALA A 573 -11.20 -13.42 22.91
N THR A 574 -9.96 -13.84 23.16
CA THR A 574 -9.59 -14.63 24.35
C THR A 574 -9.40 -13.78 25.61
N THR A 575 -9.55 -12.46 25.51
CA THR A 575 -9.34 -11.52 26.63
C THR A 575 -10.51 -10.54 26.74
N ILE A 576 -10.79 -10.09 27.98
CA ILE A 576 -11.80 -9.07 28.27
C ILE A 576 -11.54 -7.80 27.44
N LYS A 577 -10.28 -7.36 27.41
CA LYS A 577 -9.86 -6.20 26.62
C LYS A 577 -10.21 -6.38 25.14
N GLY A 578 -9.77 -7.48 24.53
CA GLY A 578 -10.04 -7.76 23.12
C GLY A 578 -11.54 -7.81 22.81
N PHE A 579 -12.35 -8.37 23.71
CA PHE A 579 -13.81 -8.37 23.59
C PHE A 579 -14.37 -6.94 23.60
N THR A 580 -13.95 -6.09 24.53
CA THR A 580 -14.44 -4.70 24.63
C THR A 580 -13.99 -3.81 23.47
N GLU A 581 -12.76 -3.98 22.98
CA GLU A 581 -12.26 -3.28 21.78
C GLU A 581 -13.06 -3.68 20.54
N ASN A 582 -13.29 -4.99 20.37
CA ASN A 582 -14.09 -5.51 19.27
C ASN A 582 -15.54 -5.01 19.33
N LEU A 583 -16.17 -5.04 20.51
CA LEU A 583 -17.53 -4.54 20.73
C LEU A 583 -17.66 -3.05 20.35
N ALA A 584 -16.74 -2.20 20.84
CA ALA A 584 -16.76 -0.78 20.50
C ALA A 584 -16.56 -0.54 19.00
N GLN A 585 -15.63 -1.26 18.37
CA GLN A 585 -15.36 -1.17 16.94
C GLN A 585 -16.58 -1.59 16.12
N GLN A 586 -17.24 -2.70 16.47
CA GLN A 586 -18.47 -3.16 15.82
C GLN A 586 -19.61 -2.13 15.94
N ILE A 587 -19.80 -1.53 17.13
CA ILE A 587 -20.80 -0.47 17.33
C ILE A 587 -20.53 0.72 16.38
N ILE A 588 -19.28 1.17 16.31
CA ILE A 588 -18.87 2.28 15.44
C ILE A 588 -19.07 1.95 13.96
N ASP A 589 -18.64 0.76 13.53
CA ASP A 589 -18.71 0.37 12.13
C ASP A 589 -20.16 0.12 11.68
N THR A 590 -20.98 -0.51 12.52
CA THR A 590 -22.41 -0.66 12.23
C THR A 590 -23.09 0.70 12.14
N ALA A 591 -22.82 1.63 13.07
CA ALA A 591 -23.37 2.98 13.04
C ALA A 591 -23.01 3.74 11.74
N ARG A 592 -21.80 3.53 11.20
CA ARG A 592 -21.36 4.13 9.91
C ARG A 592 -22.02 3.51 8.69
N ARG A 593 -22.48 2.26 8.78
CA ARG A 593 -23.13 1.50 7.70
C ARG A 593 -24.65 1.65 7.70
N LEU A 594 -25.24 2.31 8.69
CA LEU A 594 -26.67 2.57 8.70
C LEU A 594 -27.11 3.39 7.48
N PRO A 595 -28.37 3.25 7.03
CA PRO A 595 -28.94 4.05 5.94
C PRO A 595 -28.80 5.55 6.22
N ARG A 596 -28.99 5.89 7.50
CA ARG A 596 -28.61 7.18 8.07
C ARG A 596 -27.28 7.04 8.78
N LYS A 597 -26.20 7.32 8.07
CA LYS A 597 -24.83 7.24 8.62
C LYS A 597 -24.71 8.06 9.89
N LEU A 598 -24.23 7.42 10.95
CA LEU A 598 -24.02 8.04 12.25
C LEU A 598 -22.52 8.02 12.59
N HIS A 599 -21.98 9.18 12.97
CA HIS A 599 -20.60 9.30 13.40
C HIS A 599 -20.53 9.29 14.92
N LEU A 600 -20.15 8.14 15.47
CA LEU A 600 -19.93 7.98 16.91
C LEU A 600 -18.50 8.41 17.30
N PRO A 601 -18.30 8.98 18.51
CA PRO A 601 -16.97 9.22 19.05
C PRO A 601 -16.21 7.90 19.22
N ASN A 602 -14.88 7.95 19.18
CA ASN A 602 -14.05 6.77 19.51
C ASN A 602 -13.89 6.65 21.04
N PRO A 603 -13.86 5.44 21.60
CA PRO A 603 -13.55 5.26 23.02
C PRO A 603 -12.12 5.69 23.33
N ASP A 604 -11.89 6.14 24.56
CA ASP A 604 -10.55 6.47 25.06
C ASP A 604 -9.73 5.17 25.23
N SER A 605 -8.75 4.98 24.35
CA SER A 605 -7.91 3.77 24.35
C SER A 605 -7.10 3.60 25.62
N SER A 606 -6.71 4.69 26.29
CA SER A 606 -5.96 4.61 27.54
C SER A 606 -6.83 4.08 28.68
N LYS A 607 -8.04 4.61 28.83
CA LYS A 607 -9.00 4.15 29.85
C LYS A 607 -9.50 2.74 29.57
N LEU A 608 -9.69 2.38 28.31
CA LEU A 608 -10.13 1.04 27.93
C LEU A 608 -9.03 -0.01 28.20
N ASN A 609 -7.75 0.38 28.19
CA ASN A 609 -6.65 -0.48 28.64
C ASN A 609 -6.59 -0.67 30.17
N GLU A 610 -6.97 0.35 30.94
CA GLU A 610 -6.93 0.32 32.40
C GLU A 610 -8.13 -0.43 33.00
N ASP A 611 -9.35 -0.02 32.62
CA ASP A 611 -10.59 -0.65 33.07
C ASP A 611 -11.64 -0.68 31.94
N PRO A 612 -11.73 -1.79 31.19
CA PRO A 612 -12.48 -1.83 29.94
C PRO A 612 -13.98 -1.52 30.05
N PHE A 613 -14.67 -2.06 31.06
CA PHE A 613 -16.14 -1.92 31.16
C PHE A 613 -16.58 -0.52 31.64
N PRO A 614 -15.98 0.08 32.68
CA PRO A 614 -16.26 1.47 33.05
C PRO A 614 -15.89 2.48 31.96
N ALA A 615 -14.81 2.22 31.20
CA ALA A 615 -14.46 3.02 30.03
C ALA A 615 -15.58 2.95 28.96
N LEU A 616 -16.07 1.74 28.65
CA LEU A 616 -17.22 1.57 27.76
C LEU A 616 -18.48 2.26 28.27
N GLN A 617 -18.80 2.16 29.57
CA GLN A 617 -19.96 2.85 30.15
C GLN A 617 -19.87 4.38 29.97
N THR A 618 -18.68 4.95 30.21
CA THR A 618 -18.43 6.38 30.03
C THR A 618 -18.61 6.79 28.58
N TRP A 619 -18.11 5.96 27.66
CA TRP A 619 -18.23 6.17 26.21
C TRP A 619 -19.68 6.06 25.72
N LEU A 620 -20.45 5.07 26.17
CA LEU A 620 -21.87 4.94 25.84
C LEU A 620 -22.68 6.15 26.34
N ALA A 621 -22.36 6.66 27.54
CA ALA A 621 -22.98 7.89 28.06
C ALA A 621 -22.60 9.15 27.25
N GLU A 622 -21.41 9.19 26.64
CA GLU A 622 -21.03 10.26 25.70
C GLU A 622 -21.82 10.19 24.40
N ILE A 623 -22.08 8.98 23.90
CA ILE A 623 -22.96 8.74 22.75
C ILE A 623 -24.38 9.23 23.04
N GLU A 624 -24.95 8.88 24.20
CA GLU A 624 -26.27 9.36 24.64
C GLU A 624 -26.37 10.90 24.62
N ARG A 625 -25.36 11.59 25.16
CA ARG A 625 -25.34 13.06 25.21
C ARG A 625 -25.22 13.69 23.83
N SER A 626 -24.38 13.13 22.96
CA SER A 626 -24.15 13.65 21.61
C SER A 626 -25.33 13.42 20.66
N HIS A 627 -26.18 12.44 20.97
CA HIS A 627 -27.31 12.04 20.14
C HIS A 627 -28.63 12.04 20.96
N SER A 628 -28.86 13.14 21.68
CA SER A 628 -30.04 13.29 22.55
C SER A 628 -31.35 13.05 21.79
N GLY A 629 -32.27 12.29 22.39
CA GLY A 629 -33.58 11.99 21.80
C GLY A 629 -33.58 10.74 20.91
N LYS A 630 -32.45 10.04 20.78
CA LYS A 630 -32.37 8.74 20.13
C LYS A 630 -32.37 7.60 21.15
N ARG A 631 -32.88 6.45 20.73
CA ARG A 631 -32.82 5.17 21.44
C ARG A 631 -31.94 4.21 20.67
N PHE A 632 -30.90 3.71 21.30
CA PHE A 632 -29.94 2.77 20.72
C PHE A 632 -30.40 1.35 21.02
N LEU A 633 -30.75 0.60 19.97
CA LEU A 633 -31.15 -0.81 20.09
C LEU A 633 -29.95 -1.68 19.75
N LEU A 634 -29.27 -2.18 20.78
CA LEU A 634 -28.11 -3.05 20.63
C LEU A 634 -28.57 -4.50 20.36
N CYS A 635 -28.45 -4.93 19.11
CA CYS A 635 -28.86 -6.25 18.65
C CYS A 635 -27.66 -7.20 18.72
N LEU A 636 -27.63 -8.06 19.73
CA LEU A 636 -26.61 -9.07 19.94
C LEU A 636 -27.03 -10.37 19.24
N ASP A 637 -26.50 -10.62 18.04
CA ASP A 637 -26.78 -11.85 17.27
C ASP A 637 -25.90 -13.00 17.73
N GLU A 638 -26.47 -14.21 17.76
CA GLU A 638 -25.84 -15.42 18.32
C GLU A 638 -25.32 -15.21 19.76
N PHE A 639 -26.16 -14.59 20.61
CA PHE A 639 -25.76 -14.17 21.96
C PHE A 639 -25.29 -15.31 22.85
N GLU A 640 -25.71 -16.55 22.58
CA GLU A 640 -25.30 -17.74 23.34
C GLU A 640 -23.77 -17.90 23.38
N ARG A 641 -23.06 -17.38 22.36
CA ARG A 641 -21.59 -17.33 22.28
C ARG A 641 -20.94 -16.49 23.38
N LEU A 642 -21.68 -15.61 24.07
CA LEU A 642 -21.16 -14.91 25.26
C LEU A 642 -20.74 -15.89 26.36
N SER A 643 -21.37 -17.07 26.43
CA SER A 643 -20.99 -18.13 27.38
C SER A 643 -19.54 -18.59 27.15
N GLU A 644 -19.09 -18.62 25.90
CA GLU A 644 -17.72 -18.99 25.52
C GLU A 644 -16.72 -17.92 25.98
N VAL A 645 -17.07 -16.64 25.85
CA VAL A 645 -16.26 -15.52 26.36
C VAL A 645 -16.13 -15.60 27.88
N VAL A 646 -17.22 -15.87 28.59
CA VAL A 646 -17.21 -16.03 30.05
C VAL A 646 -16.33 -17.20 30.46
N ASN A 647 -16.43 -18.33 29.76
CA ASN A 647 -15.60 -19.51 30.04
C ASN A 647 -14.13 -19.27 29.72
N ALA A 648 -13.81 -18.64 28.59
CA ALA A 648 -12.44 -18.36 28.16
C ALA A 648 -11.74 -17.32 29.06
N THR A 649 -12.48 -16.29 29.50
CA THR A 649 -11.94 -15.24 30.38
C THR A 649 -12.05 -15.57 31.87
N ASN A 650 -12.75 -16.67 32.21
CA ASN A 650 -13.14 -17.04 33.57
C ASN A 650 -13.76 -15.86 34.36
N SER A 651 -14.52 -15.00 33.67
CA SER A 651 -15.05 -13.77 34.23
C SER A 651 -16.47 -13.50 33.74
N ARG A 652 -17.37 -13.22 34.70
CA ARG A 652 -18.75 -12.78 34.42
C ARG A 652 -18.86 -11.28 34.15
N ALA A 653 -17.73 -10.56 34.10
CA ALA A 653 -17.73 -9.12 33.87
C ALA A 653 -18.49 -8.66 32.60
N PRO A 654 -18.42 -9.37 31.44
CA PRO A 654 -19.24 -9.03 30.27
C PRO A 654 -20.75 -9.06 30.57
N LEU A 655 -21.22 -10.08 31.27
CA LEU A 655 -22.64 -10.21 31.63
C LEU A 655 -23.06 -9.17 32.68
N ASN A 656 -22.19 -8.86 33.64
CA ASN A 656 -22.43 -7.80 34.62
C ASN A 656 -22.53 -6.42 33.97
N PHE A 657 -21.68 -6.15 32.96
CA PHE A 657 -21.76 -4.93 32.17
C PHE A 657 -23.10 -4.82 31.43
N ILE A 658 -23.53 -5.90 30.76
CA ILE A 658 -24.84 -5.97 30.10
C ILE A 658 -25.98 -5.69 31.10
N ARG A 659 -25.95 -6.30 32.29
CA ARG A 659 -26.93 -6.03 33.35
C ARG A 659 -26.92 -4.59 33.81
N HIS A 660 -25.74 -3.98 33.96
CA HIS A 660 -25.62 -2.59 34.33
C HIS A 660 -26.23 -1.66 33.27
N LEU A 661 -26.03 -1.94 31.97
CA LEU A 661 -26.69 -1.20 30.89
C LEU A 661 -28.21 -1.22 31.04
N LEU A 662 -28.78 -2.40 31.29
CA LEU A 662 -30.22 -2.57 31.49
C LEU A 662 -30.78 -1.77 32.67
N GLN A 663 -30.02 -1.65 33.76
CA GLN A 663 -30.49 -0.99 34.98
C GLN A 663 -30.34 0.54 34.94
N HIS A 664 -29.32 1.05 34.24
CA HIS A 664 -28.89 2.44 34.41
C HIS A 664 -28.98 3.29 33.13
N GLN A 665 -29.08 2.69 31.94
CA GLN A 665 -29.05 3.42 30.68
C GLN A 665 -30.36 3.29 29.90
N LYS A 666 -31.31 4.21 30.13
CA LYS A 666 -32.66 4.18 29.54
C LYS A 666 -32.67 4.31 28.01
N GLN A 667 -31.63 4.87 27.41
CA GLN A 667 -31.55 5.03 25.95
C GLN A 667 -30.94 3.82 25.25
N TRP A 668 -30.33 2.88 25.99
CA TRP A 668 -29.77 1.64 25.44
C TRP A 668 -30.69 0.46 25.73
N ILE A 669 -31.31 -0.06 24.67
CA ILE A 669 -32.20 -1.22 24.71
C ILE A 669 -31.44 -2.42 24.16
N LEU A 670 -31.62 -3.59 24.76
CA LEU A 670 -30.99 -4.83 24.30
C LEU A 670 -31.98 -5.72 23.55
N LEU A 671 -31.53 -6.24 22.41
CA LEU A 671 -32.17 -7.32 21.69
C LEU A 671 -31.19 -8.47 21.55
N PHE A 672 -31.48 -9.59 22.20
CA PHE A 672 -30.75 -10.84 22.04
C PHE A 672 -31.37 -11.64 20.90
N SER A 673 -30.56 -12.15 19.98
CA SER A 673 -30.99 -13.04 18.91
C SER A 673 -30.28 -14.38 18.99
N GLY A 674 -31.04 -15.47 19.03
CA GLY A 674 -30.50 -16.81 19.22
C GLY A 674 -31.45 -17.92 18.78
N SER A 675 -30.99 -19.17 18.90
CA SER A 675 -31.79 -20.36 18.56
C SER A 675 -32.52 -20.95 19.76
N HIS A 676 -32.05 -20.69 20.97
CA HIS A 676 -32.56 -21.32 22.18
C HIS A 676 -33.61 -20.47 22.89
N LEU A 677 -34.56 -21.14 23.53
CA LEU A 677 -35.45 -20.53 24.50
C LEU A 677 -34.70 -20.21 25.80
N LEU A 678 -35.19 -19.24 26.58
CA LEU A 678 -34.65 -18.94 27.92
C LEU A 678 -34.55 -20.19 28.82
N SER A 679 -35.49 -21.12 28.69
CA SER A 679 -35.50 -22.37 29.46
C SER A 679 -34.43 -23.37 29.07
N GLU A 680 -33.81 -23.20 27.90
CA GLU A 680 -32.77 -24.06 27.35
C GLU A 680 -31.36 -23.50 27.60
N LEU A 681 -31.26 -22.26 28.09
CA LEU A 681 -30.01 -21.61 28.45
C LEU A 681 -29.54 -22.06 29.83
N ASP A 682 -28.23 -21.90 30.09
CA ASP A 682 -27.66 -22.11 31.41
C ASP A 682 -28.39 -21.28 32.49
N ALA A 683 -28.53 -21.85 33.68
CA ALA A 683 -29.33 -21.27 34.77
C ALA A 683 -28.94 -19.82 35.11
N TYR A 684 -27.67 -19.44 34.95
CA TYR A 684 -27.22 -18.08 35.25
C TYR A 684 -27.83 -17.03 34.33
N TRP A 685 -28.29 -17.37 33.12
CA TRP A 685 -28.95 -16.41 32.21
C TRP A 685 -30.23 -15.83 32.80
N SER A 686 -30.91 -16.57 33.68
CA SER A 686 -32.09 -16.10 34.40
C SER A 686 -31.82 -14.85 35.25
N ASP A 687 -30.59 -14.67 35.74
CA ASP A 687 -30.18 -13.51 36.51
C ASP A 687 -29.98 -12.26 35.63
N TYR A 688 -29.70 -12.43 34.33
CA TYR A 688 -29.38 -11.33 33.40
C TYR A 688 -30.56 -10.95 32.50
N LEU A 689 -31.45 -11.91 32.22
CA LEU A 689 -32.60 -11.76 31.31
C LEU A 689 -33.92 -11.55 32.08
N ILE A 690 -33.88 -10.76 33.16
CA ILE A 690 -35.06 -10.40 33.95
C ILE A 690 -35.93 -9.42 33.14
N ASN A 691 -37.26 -9.62 33.15
CA ASN A 691 -38.22 -8.81 32.39
C ASN A 691 -37.99 -8.85 30.86
N THR A 692 -37.58 -10.02 30.34
CA THR A 692 -37.40 -10.24 28.91
C THR A 692 -38.71 -10.53 28.21
N ARG A 693 -38.97 -9.83 27.10
CA ARG A 693 -40.05 -10.10 26.17
C ARG A 693 -39.54 -10.97 25.03
N ALA A 694 -40.03 -12.20 24.97
CA ALA A 694 -39.66 -13.16 23.94
C ALA A 694 -40.49 -12.95 22.67
N LEU A 695 -39.80 -12.78 21.53
CA LEU A 695 -40.35 -12.61 20.19
C LEU A 695 -39.98 -13.85 19.37
N ARG A 696 -40.97 -14.69 19.06
CA ARG A 696 -40.74 -15.93 18.29
C ARG A 696 -40.68 -15.63 16.80
N MET A 697 -39.59 -16.02 16.14
CA MET A 697 -39.48 -16.06 14.69
C MET A 697 -39.74 -17.48 14.18
N THR A 698 -40.97 -17.71 13.71
CA THR A 698 -41.45 -18.97 13.11
C THR A 698 -41.33 -18.93 11.58
N TYR A 699 -41.97 -19.85 10.85
CA TYR A 699 -42.05 -19.84 9.38
C TYR A 699 -42.83 -18.62 8.85
N LEU A 700 -42.78 -18.40 7.54
CA LEU A 700 -43.53 -17.29 6.93
C LEU A 700 -45.02 -17.64 6.83
N GLN A 701 -45.87 -16.62 6.78
CA GLN A 701 -47.27 -16.82 6.43
C GLN A 701 -47.39 -17.21 4.97
N GLU A 702 -48.41 -18.00 4.62
CA GLU A 702 -48.62 -18.46 3.24
C GLU A 702 -48.68 -17.30 2.25
N SER A 703 -49.34 -16.19 2.60
CA SER A 703 -49.39 -14.98 1.77
C SER A 703 -48.02 -14.36 1.53
N GLU A 704 -47.14 -14.38 2.54
CA GLU A 704 -45.77 -13.86 2.46
C GLU A 704 -44.90 -14.77 1.58
N VAL A 705 -45.10 -16.09 1.66
CA VAL A 705 -44.43 -17.07 0.80
C VAL A 705 -44.88 -16.94 -0.65
N ARG A 706 -46.18 -16.78 -0.90
CA ARG A 706 -46.70 -16.53 -2.26
C ARG A 706 -46.11 -15.25 -2.84
N GLU A 707 -45.99 -14.19 -2.05
CA GLU A 707 -45.31 -12.96 -2.48
C GLU A 707 -43.83 -13.22 -2.80
N LEU A 708 -43.11 -13.97 -1.94
CA LEU A 708 -41.71 -14.33 -2.15
C LEU A 708 -41.50 -15.14 -3.43
N ILE A 709 -42.38 -16.09 -3.75
CA ILE A 709 -42.30 -16.93 -4.95
C ILE A 709 -42.73 -16.18 -6.21
N LEU A 710 -43.86 -15.47 -6.17
CA LEU A 710 -44.45 -14.88 -7.38
C LEU A 710 -43.89 -13.48 -7.67
N LYS A 711 -43.43 -12.76 -6.66
CA LYS A 711 -42.92 -11.38 -6.75
C LYS A 711 -41.66 -11.17 -5.88
N PRO A 712 -40.59 -11.97 -6.07
CA PRO A 712 -39.33 -11.80 -5.35
C PRO A 712 -38.67 -10.43 -5.64
N VAL A 713 -38.83 -9.92 -6.87
CA VAL A 713 -38.42 -8.58 -7.33
C VAL A 713 -39.49 -8.02 -8.27
N GLU A 714 -39.50 -6.70 -8.50
CA GLU A 714 -40.56 -6.01 -9.28
C GLU A 714 -40.72 -6.55 -10.71
N ASP A 715 -39.61 -6.79 -11.42
CA ASP A 715 -39.61 -7.23 -12.83
C ASP A 715 -39.49 -8.75 -13.01
N PHE A 716 -39.96 -9.54 -12.05
CA PHE A 716 -39.88 -10.99 -12.14
C PHE A 716 -40.99 -11.56 -13.03
N THR A 717 -40.62 -12.26 -14.10
CA THR A 717 -41.57 -13.02 -14.92
C THR A 717 -42.09 -14.21 -14.13
N ASN A 718 -43.41 -14.36 -14.04
CA ASN A 718 -44.00 -15.52 -13.38
C ASN A 718 -43.72 -16.82 -14.16
N ILE A 719 -42.84 -17.65 -13.62
CA ILE A 719 -42.44 -18.94 -14.15
C ILE A 719 -43.10 -20.12 -13.42
N TYR A 720 -44.13 -19.90 -12.58
CA TYR A 720 -44.76 -20.98 -11.80
C TYR A 720 -46.22 -21.18 -12.21
N GLU A 721 -46.64 -22.44 -12.27
CA GLU A 721 -48.06 -22.80 -12.24
C GLU A 721 -48.62 -22.66 -10.81
N PRO A 722 -49.91 -22.31 -10.62
CA PRO A 722 -50.51 -22.19 -9.30
C PRO A 722 -50.33 -23.43 -8.44
N GLU A 723 -50.56 -24.61 -9.02
CA GLU A 723 -50.44 -25.91 -8.34
C GLU A 723 -49.00 -26.23 -7.95
N ALA A 724 -48.02 -25.75 -8.72
CA ALA A 724 -46.60 -25.86 -8.36
C ALA A 724 -46.28 -25.00 -7.14
N VAL A 725 -46.81 -23.78 -7.06
CA VAL A 725 -46.66 -22.90 -5.88
C VAL A 725 -47.27 -23.55 -4.64
N ASP A 726 -48.47 -24.10 -4.77
CA ASP A 726 -49.15 -24.82 -3.68
C ASP A 726 -48.32 -26.02 -3.22
N LYS A 727 -47.72 -26.75 -4.18
CA LYS A 727 -46.84 -27.87 -3.87
C LYS A 727 -45.57 -27.42 -3.13
N ILE A 728 -44.93 -26.33 -3.56
CA ILE A 728 -43.75 -25.76 -2.88
C ILE A 728 -44.11 -25.40 -1.44
N ILE A 729 -45.23 -24.70 -1.22
CA ILE A 729 -45.72 -24.33 0.11
C ILE A 729 -45.92 -25.59 0.97
N GLN A 730 -46.57 -26.62 0.42
CA GLN A 730 -46.83 -27.87 1.11
C GLN A 730 -45.54 -28.56 1.57
N ILE A 731 -44.58 -28.78 0.67
CA ILE A 731 -43.37 -29.58 0.99
C ILE A 731 -42.38 -28.82 1.89
N THR A 732 -42.41 -27.48 1.85
CA THR A 732 -41.51 -26.62 2.63
C THR A 732 -42.13 -26.15 3.95
N CYS A 733 -43.44 -26.29 4.14
CA CYS A 733 -44.20 -25.73 5.26
C CYS A 733 -43.91 -24.23 5.49
N CYS A 734 -43.78 -23.46 4.39
CA CYS A 734 -43.44 -22.04 4.42
C CYS A 734 -42.09 -21.69 5.11
N GLN A 735 -41.20 -22.67 5.29
CA GLN A 735 -39.90 -22.46 5.90
C GLN A 735 -39.01 -21.65 4.94
N PRO A 736 -38.52 -20.44 5.33
CA PRO A 736 -37.96 -19.47 4.39
C PRO A 736 -36.79 -19.98 3.55
N TYR A 737 -35.89 -20.76 4.18
CA TYR A 737 -34.72 -21.31 3.51
C TYR A 737 -35.07 -22.39 2.50
N LEU A 738 -35.94 -23.33 2.85
CA LEU A 738 -36.38 -24.40 1.97
C LEU A 738 -37.20 -23.84 0.80
N VAL A 739 -38.06 -22.85 1.03
CA VAL A 739 -38.76 -22.14 -0.06
C VAL A 739 -37.77 -21.55 -1.05
N GLN A 740 -36.78 -20.80 -0.56
CA GLN A 740 -35.74 -20.19 -1.41
C GLN A 740 -34.91 -21.24 -2.14
N LEU A 741 -34.54 -22.34 -1.49
CA LEU A 741 -33.75 -23.42 -2.07
C LEU A 741 -34.52 -24.16 -3.18
N VAL A 742 -35.77 -24.53 -2.92
CA VAL A 742 -36.64 -25.18 -3.91
C VAL A 742 -36.84 -24.26 -5.11
N CYS A 743 -37.12 -22.98 -4.90
CA CYS A 743 -37.31 -22.03 -5.99
C CYS A 743 -36.02 -21.78 -6.78
N TYR A 744 -34.87 -21.75 -6.11
CA TYR A 744 -33.56 -21.65 -6.74
C TYR A 744 -33.30 -22.83 -7.69
N GLU A 745 -33.48 -24.06 -7.22
CA GLU A 745 -33.27 -25.27 -8.01
C GLU A 745 -34.27 -25.40 -9.17
N LEU A 746 -35.51 -24.91 -9.00
CA LEU A 746 -36.48 -24.84 -10.11
C LEU A 746 -36.02 -23.90 -11.22
N VAL A 747 -35.46 -22.73 -10.87
CA VAL A 747 -34.89 -21.81 -11.87
C VAL A 747 -33.71 -22.46 -12.60
N GLU A 748 -32.83 -23.18 -11.89
CA GLU A 748 -31.72 -23.90 -12.51
C GLU A 748 -32.19 -25.04 -13.42
N LEU A 749 -33.21 -25.80 -13.01
CA LEU A 749 -33.85 -26.83 -13.82
C LEU A 749 -34.41 -26.25 -15.12
N LEU A 750 -35.21 -25.20 -15.03
CA LEU A 750 -35.82 -24.56 -16.19
C LEU A 750 -34.76 -23.99 -17.14
N ASN A 751 -33.74 -23.32 -16.60
CA ASN A 751 -32.64 -22.79 -17.40
C ASN A 751 -31.82 -23.89 -18.08
N ARG A 752 -31.59 -25.02 -17.39
CA ARG A 752 -30.94 -26.20 -17.99
C ARG A 752 -31.75 -26.74 -19.17
N ASP A 753 -33.07 -26.86 -19.02
CA ASP A 753 -33.96 -27.33 -20.07
C ASP A 753 -34.05 -26.34 -21.25
N ILE A 754 -34.07 -25.04 -20.98
CA ILE A 754 -34.03 -23.98 -21.99
C ILE A 754 -32.73 -24.08 -22.81
N ARG A 755 -31.57 -24.19 -22.14
CA ARG A 755 -30.26 -24.34 -22.82
C ARG A 755 -30.18 -25.62 -23.64
N ALA A 756 -30.82 -26.70 -23.19
CA ALA A 756 -30.89 -27.98 -23.89
C ALA A 756 -31.97 -28.02 -24.99
N ASN A 757 -32.66 -26.91 -25.27
CA ASN A 757 -33.78 -26.80 -26.21
C ASN A 757 -34.96 -27.75 -25.90
N ARG A 758 -35.14 -28.12 -24.63
CA ARG A 758 -36.26 -28.97 -24.16
C ARG A 758 -37.50 -28.18 -23.78
N ARG A 759 -37.33 -26.90 -23.43
CA ARG A 759 -38.42 -25.96 -23.15
C ARG A 759 -38.22 -24.67 -23.93
N GLN A 760 -39.34 -24.08 -24.35
CA GLN A 760 -39.32 -22.78 -24.99
C GLN A 760 -39.02 -21.68 -23.96
N PRO A 761 -38.09 -20.77 -24.25
CA PRO A 761 -37.85 -19.62 -23.39
C PRO A 761 -39.09 -18.71 -23.28
N ASN A 762 -39.22 -17.95 -22.19
CA ASN A 762 -40.35 -17.05 -21.85
C ASN A 762 -41.73 -17.69 -21.61
N THR A 763 -41.97 -18.92 -22.07
CA THR A 763 -43.21 -19.67 -21.77
C THR A 763 -42.99 -20.84 -20.83
N ALA A 764 -41.73 -21.18 -20.54
CA ALA A 764 -41.39 -22.23 -19.58
C ALA A 764 -41.98 -21.92 -18.21
N LYS A 765 -42.76 -22.87 -17.68
CA LYS A 765 -43.26 -22.85 -16.30
C LYS A 765 -42.79 -24.08 -15.55
N ALA A 766 -42.57 -23.91 -14.26
CA ALA A 766 -42.41 -24.97 -13.29
C ALA A 766 -43.78 -25.56 -12.97
N THR A 767 -43.86 -26.88 -13.13
CA THR A 767 -45.03 -27.72 -12.89
C THR A 767 -44.89 -28.47 -11.55
N VAL A 768 -45.94 -29.15 -11.10
CA VAL A 768 -45.87 -30.04 -9.93
C VAL A 768 -44.86 -31.17 -10.14
N ALA A 769 -44.72 -31.69 -11.36
CA ALA A 769 -43.74 -32.73 -11.69
C ALA A 769 -42.30 -32.19 -11.50
N ASP A 770 -42.03 -30.97 -11.95
CA ASP A 770 -40.72 -30.33 -11.77
C ASP A 770 -40.35 -30.19 -10.29
N VAL A 771 -41.32 -29.82 -9.44
CA VAL A 771 -41.12 -29.71 -7.99
C VAL A 771 -40.74 -31.05 -7.38
N GLN A 772 -41.32 -32.16 -7.86
CA GLN A 772 -40.99 -33.51 -7.39
C GLN A 772 -39.61 -33.96 -7.89
N ASP A 773 -39.30 -33.71 -9.16
CA ASP A 773 -38.07 -34.13 -9.81
C ASP A 773 -36.82 -33.49 -9.16
N ILE A 774 -36.94 -32.28 -8.59
CA ILE A 774 -35.83 -31.62 -7.91
C ILE A 774 -35.66 -32.02 -6.45
N ILE A 775 -36.57 -32.78 -5.83
CA ILE A 775 -36.47 -33.12 -4.40
C ILE A 775 -35.11 -33.78 -4.07
N PRO A 776 -34.61 -34.78 -4.81
CA PRO A 776 -33.29 -35.37 -4.53
C PRO A 776 -32.17 -34.33 -4.58
N ILE A 777 -32.22 -33.40 -5.55
CA ILE A 777 -31.24 -32.33 -5.72
C ILE A 777 -31.32 -31.35 -4.54
N VAL A 778 -32.52 -31.01 -4.08
CA VAL A 778 -32.75 -30.13 -2.92
C VAL A 778 -32.22 -30.77 -1.64
N LEU A 779 -32.40 -32.07 -1.46
CA LEU A 779 -31.83 -32.82 -0.33
C LEU A 779 -30.29 -32.82 -0.38
N GLU A 780 -29.70 -33.06 -1.55
CA GLU A 780 -28.24 -33.02 -1.75
C GLU A 780 -27.66 -31.62 -1.50
N ARG A 781 -28.24 -30.58 -2.12
CA ARG A 781 -27.78 -29.18 -1.98
C ARG A 781 -28.04 -28.63 -0.59
N GLY A 782 -29.10 -29.09 0.05
CA GLY A 782 -29.51 -28.71 1.40
C GLY A 782 -28.89 -29.57 2.51
N ASP A 783 -28.05 -30.56 2.17
CA ASP A 783 -27.56 -31.60 3.08
C ASP A 783 -27.04 -31.03 4.41
N GLN A 784 -26.25 -29.96 4.37
CA GLN A 784 -25.75 -29.31 5.59
C GLN A 784 -26.88 -28.86 6.52
N TYR A 785 -27.96 -28.26 5.99
CA TYR A 785 -29.10 -27.82 6.81
C TYR A 785 -29.79 -29.02 7.47
N PHE A 786 -30.04 -30.08 6.70
CA PHE A 786 -30.74 -31.25 7.20
C PHE A 786 -29.89 -32.07 8.18
N ARG A 787 -28.59 -32.26 7.90
CA ARG A 787 -27.65 -32.89 8.83
C ARG A 787 -27.47 -32.08 10.11
N GLU A 788 -27.37 -30.76 10.04
CA GLU A 788 -27.33 -29.91 11.25
C GLU A 788 -28.60 -30.08 12.09
N LEU A 789 -29.78 -30.14 11.45
CA LEU A 789 -31.03 -30.42 12.15
C LEU A 789 -30.98 -31.79 12.83
N TRP A 790 -30.63 -32.85 12.12
CA TRP A 790 -30.55 -34.21 12.64
C TRP A 790 -29.53 -34.37 13.77
N THR A 791 -28.32 -33.82 13.58
CA THR A 791 -27.23 -33.89 14.57
C THR A 791 -27.51 -33.09 15.83
N SER A 792 -28.34 -32.04 15.76
CA SER A 792 -28.76 -31.26 16.93
C SER A 792 -29.78 -31.97 17.84
N LEU A 793 -30.35 -33.09 17.39
CA LEU A 793 -31.32 -33.88 18.14
C LEU A 793 -30.62 -34.89 19.06
N GLU A 794 -31.24 -35.15 20.22
CA GLU A 794 -30.80 -36.21 21.13
C GLU A 794 -31.16 -37.59 20.57
N GLU A 795 -30.51 -38.64 21.05
CA GLU A 795 -30.78 -40.01 20.59
C GLU A 795 -32.23 -40.43 20.83
N SER A 796 -32.84 -39.98 21.94
CA SER A 796 -34.25 -40.22 22.24
C SER A 796 -35.19 -39.51 21.25
N ASP A 797 -34.84 -38.29 20.82
CA ASP A 797 -35.56 -37.53 19.81
C ASP A 797 -35.49 -38.27 18.45
N ARG A 798 -34.29 -38.69 18.03
CA ARG A 798 -34.07 -39.43 16.76
C ARG A 798 -34.79 -40.77 16.74
N ASN A 799 -34.77 -41.51 17.84
CA ASN A 799 -35.49 -42.78 17.93
C ASN A 799 -37.00 -42.62 17.79
N LEU A 800 -37.58 -41.55 18.34
CA LEU A 800 -38.99 -41.24 18.10
C LEU A 800 -39.25 -40.93 16.61
N LEU A 801 -38.39 -40.14 15.97
CA LEU A 801 -38.53 -39.81 14.55
C LEU A 801 -38.42 -41.06 13.66
N ARG A 802 -37.49 -41.99 13.95
CA ARG A 802 -37.39 -43.29 13.25
C ARG A 802 -38.68 -44.09 13.35
N ARG A 803 -39.21 -44.24 14.57
CA ARG A 803 -40.47 -44.95 14.83
C ARG A 803 -41.66 -44.33 14.08
N LEU A 804 -41.69 -43.00 13.94
CA LEU A 804 -42.72 -42.31 13.16
C LEU A 804 -42.64 -42.64 11.66
N ILE A 805 -41.43 -42.75 11.09
CA ILE A 805 -41.24 -43.18 9.68
C ILE A 805 -41.72 -44.63 9.49
N ASP A 806 -41.48 -45.50 10.48
CA ASP A 806 -41.99 -46.89 10.47
C ASP A 806 -43.51 -47.00 10.68
N GLY A 807 -44.21 -45.86 10.87
CA GLY A 807 -45.66 -45.79 11.03
C GLY A 807 -46.16 -46.04 12.46
N GLU A 808 -45.27 -46.06 13.46
CA GLU A 808 -45.68 -46.15 14.86
C GLU A 808 -46.23 -44.82 15.39
N THR A 809 -47.17 -44.89 16.34
CA THR A 809 -47.69 -43.70 17.02
C THR A 809 -46.95 -43.40 18.33
N PRO A 810 -46.73 -42.12 18.68
CA PRO A 810 -46.14 -41.74 19.96
C PRO A 810 -46.93 -42.30 21.16
N THR A 811 -46.22 -42.78 22.17
CA THR A 811 -46.82 -43.27 23.42
C THR A 811 -46.97 -42.15 24.46
N PRO A 812 -47.73 -42.34 25.55
CA PRO A 812 -47.79 -41.35 26.63
C PRO A 812 -46.42 -41.02 27.26
N GLN A 813 -45.45 -41.93 27.19
CA GLN A 813 -44.08 -41.72 27.67
C GLN A 813 -43.31 -40.73 26.80
N ASP A 814 -43.65 -40.65 25.50
CA ASP A 814 -43.05 -39.75 24.52
C ASP A 814 -43.56 -38.31 24.63
N SER A 815 -44.57 -38.03 25.48
CA SER A 815 -45.24 -36.72 25.56
C SER A 815 -44.29 -35.54 25.80
N LYS A 816 -43.21 -35.74 26.56
CA LYS A 816 -42.18 -34.69 26.77
C LYS A 816 -41.36 -34.43 25.49
N ILE A 817 -41.00 -35.50 24.78
CA ILE A 817 -40.22 -35.46 23.53
C ILE A 817 -41.08 -34.83 22.43
N VAL A 818 -42.33 -35.26 22.28
CA VAL A 818 -43.30 -34.68 21.34
C VAL A 818 -43.43 -33.17 21.57
N LYS A 819 -43.67 -32.73 22.82
CA LYS A 819 -43.75 -31.29 23.13
C LYS A 819 -42.48 -30.53 22.78
N LYS A 820 -41.30 -31.14 22.97
CA LYS A 820 -40.00 -30.55 22.61
C LYS A 820 -39.87 -30.42 21.08
N LEU A 821 -40.18 -31.47 20.33
CA LEU A 821 -40.07 -31.50 18.88
C LEU A 821 -41.12 -30.61 18.17
N SER A 822 -42.35 -30.53 18.69
CA SER A 822 -43.36 -29.59 18.18
C SER A 822 -42.99 -28.13 18.45
N ARG A 823 -42.32 -27.83 19.59
CA ARG A 823 -41.77 -26.48 19.85
C ARG A 823 -40.64 -26.12 18.90
N LYS A 824 -39.83 -27.09 18.51
CA LYS A 824 -38.75 -26.95 17.50
C LYS A 824 -39.26 -26.96 16.05
N GLU A 825 -40.58 -27.05 15.85
CA GLU A 825 -41.22 -27.05 14.52
C GLU A 825 -40.81 -28.22 13.62
N ILE A 826 -40.47 -29.35 14.25
CA ILE A 826 -40.12 -30.61 13.56
C ILE A 826 -41.34 -31.51 13.41
N LEU A 827 -42.16 -31.61 14.46
CA LEU A 827 -43.43 -32.33 14.46
C LEU A 827 -44.60 -31.37 14.50
N THR A 828 -45.74 -31.81 13.97
CA THR A 828 -47.00 -31.10 14.11
C THR A 828 -47.41 -30.95 15.58
N PRO A 829 -48.30 -30.00 15.93
CA PRO A 829 -48.80 -29.84 17.30
C PRO A 829 -49.44 -31.11 17.87
N GLU A 830 -50.04 -31.94 17.01
CA GLU A 830 -50.61 -33.24 17.35
C GLU A 830 -49.52 -34.28 17.68
N GLY A 831 -48.30 -34.09 17.15
CA GLY A 831 -47.13 -34.89 17.49
C GLY A 831 -46.97 -36.19 16.69
N ASN A 832 -47.88 -36.48 15.77
CA ASN A 832 -47.95 -37.76 15.06
C ASN A 832 -47.31 -37.72 13.67
N THR A 833 -46.98 -36.53 13.16
CA THR A 833 -46.46 -36.35 11.79
C THR A 833 -45.38 -35.28 11.77
N PHE A 834 -44.47 -35.37 10.80
CA PHE A 834 -43.52 -34.31 10.53
C PHE A 834 -44.25 -33.04 10.09
N GLN A 835 -43.79 -31.89 10.59
CA GLN A 835 -44.33 -30.59 10.20
C GLN A 835 -43.86 -30.18 8.80
N VAL A 836 -42.63 -30.56 8.43
CA VAL A 836 -42.01 -30.20 7.14
C VAL A 836 -41.77 -31.48 6.33
N PRO A 837 -42.53 -31.72 5.24
CA PRO A 837 -42.38 -32.95 4.44
C PRO A 837 -40.98 -33.16 3.86
N LEU A 838 -40.24 -32.10 3.51
CA LEU A 838 -38.84 -32.27 3.07
C LEU A 838 -37.92 -32.81 4.17
N VAL A 839 -38.21 -32.51 5.45
CA VAL A 839 -37.43 -33.07 6.57
C VAL A 839 -37.76 -34.55 6.74
N GLU A 840 -39.02 -34.94 6.59
CA GLU A 840 -39.45 -36.35 6.56
C GLU A 840 -38.71 -37.12 5.46
N ARG A 841 -38.73 -36.61 4.22
CA ARG A 841 -37.99 -37.21 3.08
C ARG A 841 -36.49 -37.35 3.31
N PHE A 842 -35.89 -36.38 4.00
CA PHE A 842 -34.47 -36.47 4.36
C PHE A 842 -34.22 -37.58 5.38
N VAL A 843 -35.08 -37.72 6.39
CA VAL A 843 -34.95 -38.78 7.40
C VAL A 843 -35.16 -40.15 6.74
N GLU A 844 -36.14 -40.30 5.84
CA GLU A 844 -36.29 -41.52 5.02
C GLU A 844 -34.98 -41.86 4.28
N TYR A 845 -34.41 -40.89 3.56
CA TYR A 845 -33.16 -41.05 2.82
C TYR A 845 -31.98 -41.46 3.71
N LEU A 846 -31.84 -40.85 4.90
CA LEU A 846 -30.80 -41.22 5.85
C LEU A 846 -30.95 -42.67 6.35
N LEU A 847 -32.18 -43.13 6.58
CA LEU A 847 -32.44 -44.49 7.04
C LEU A 847 -32.28 -45.54 5.94
N GLU A 848 -32.37 -45.15 4.68
CA GLU A 848 -32.02 -46.02 3.55
C GLU A 848 -30.50 -46.16 3.35
N GLU A 849 -29.70 -45.18 3.81
CA GLU A 849 -28.22 -45.23 3.78
C GLU A 849 -27.60 -45.98 4.98
N GLU A 850 -28.29 -46.02 6.14
CA GLU A 850 -27.89 -46.77 7.36
C GLU A 850 -28.21 -48.27 7.24
#